data_AF-A0A133PMB7-F1
#
_entry.id   AF-A0A133PMB7-F1
#
_cell.length_a   1.000
_cell.length_b   1.000
_cell.length_c   1.000
_cell.angle_alpha   90.00
_cell.angle_beta   90.00
_cell.angle_gamma   90.00
#
_symmetry.space_group_name_H-M   'P 1'
#
loop_
_entity.id
_entity.type
_entity.pdbx_description
1 polymer ?
#
loop_
_entity_poly.entity_id
_entity_poly.type
_entity_poly.pdbx_seq_one_letter_code
_entity_poly.pdbx_strand_id
1 'polypeptide(L)'
;MEGSGIQLYSYMEGPNHRYIIPVYQRRYDWKIENCKQLYNDLLRLTNNSEGNHFFGSIVSDVVGAGSITEYHIIDGQQRLTTVTLLLLAIAKLVEKGEVYSYEMDLSNQIMERFIISKWAKEDDRIKLIPVKRDRQALNSLIFGEEDEYVENSNLTINFKYFYERLKKDSNLIDEIYSAIQRLQVISITLEKGDDAQLIFESLNSTGLALSEGDKIRNFILMNLPLDEQNKYFEKYWIKIEDLTNKRIDNFVRNYLSIKTFSTPTMTKVYFEFKEYVNKHNDSLEKLLEDMLRYSKFYKKLLDGESGFNNRDLDSAMFNFMKMDRTVTEPFFMEIFSLQDEGKLNLDDLIGIYEIIESYLFRRNICGVGTNALNKIFLNLNKDIIRYDGSTDKYVEKLKYNLINKRDSGRFPKDEEFYENLNNKEIYLMRGGFKNYLFNKIENYKTVETKDIYNHLDDGTYSIEHIMPQKLNDDWFEELGDNAEEIHEKWIHKLGNLTITGYNSDMGNSSFTKKRDGKHGFKKSGIRMNQDLALLDSWGEEEIEKRQKDLLNLSVYEIWKYPTTNFELQREDLEYTSLADDDYDLKGKRILKINFRGEESSFKNWVDAFIFVIKILHEEDKSQLINLVREEPRDILGYSFSNNYNAFHNYEKIDENIFVSTNNNTNTKIKILGKLFGLYDEDPNNLIFYFEDSENFDREPENIREEYWNYAIPIIREANIDNETFMNVTRSKGSWITGTIGTSGFYISCYYYMKSAKVSMTLNKPDKEVNKAAFDYLYKNKENIENDLGLKLYWNRLDDNKMSTIDVAIENINSKDKSNWEKIAKFHAEMSDTFYKEFVPRLREFKNQYKK
;
A
#
# COMPACT_ATOMS: atom_id res chain seq x y z
N MET A 1 -27.94 -0.21 -32.83
CA MET A 1 -28.00 -1.60 -32.31
C MET A 1 -29.39 -2.19 -32.48
N GLU A 2 -29.51 -3.36 -33.12
CA GLU A 2 -30.76 -4.12 -33.21
C GLU A 2 -30.68 -5.41 -32.37
N GLY A 3 -31.68 -5.64 -31.52
CA GLY A 3 -31.80 -6.84 -30.70
C GLY A 3 -33.06 -7.64 -31.06
N SER A 4 -32.90 -8.91 -31.42
CA SER A 4 -34.03 -9.80 -31.74
C SER A 4 -33.93 -11.13 -31.01
N GLY A 5 -35.06 -11.62 -30.47
CA GLY A 5 -35.16 -12.96 -29.92
C GLY A 5 -35.28 -13.98 -31.04
N ILE A 6 -34.28 -14.86 -31.19
CA ILE A 6 -34.21 -15.86 -32.25
C ILE A 6 -33.85 -17.23 -31.68
N GLN A 7 -34.11 -18.31 -32.42
CA GLN A 7 -33.57 -19.61 -32.06
C GLN A 7 -32.07 -19.65 -32.38
N LEU A 8 -31.26 -20.13 -31.44
CA LEU A 8 -29.81 -20.29 -31.63
C LEU A 8 -29.50 -21.17 -32.83
N TYR A 9 -30.31 -22.21 -33.04
CA TYR A 9 -30.26 -23.05 -34.22
C TYR A 9 -30.33 -22.20 -35.50
N SER A 10 -31.32 -21.32 -35.63
CA SER A 10 -31.46 -20.43 -36.80
C SER A 10 -30.36 -19.39 -36.91
N TYR A 11 -29.80 -18.93 -35.78
CA TYR A 11 -28.63 -18.04 -35.80
C TYR A 11 -27.41 -18.72 -36.42
N MET A 12 -27.17 -19.98 -36.05
CA MET A 12 -26.03 -20.80 -36.48
C MET A 12 -26.20 -21.40 -37.90
N GLU A 13 -27.45 -21.58 -38.33
CA GLU A 13 -27.79 -22.21 -39.60
C GLU A 13 -27.54 -21.24 -40.77
N GLY A 14 -26.67 -21.65 -41.70
CA GLY A 14 -26.45 -20.92 -42.95
C GLY A 14 -25.27 -21.47 -43.75
N PRO A 15 -25.43 -21.74 -45.07
CA PRO A 15 -24.35 -22.32 -45.87
C PRO A 15 -23.14 -21.38 -46.01
N ASN A 16 -23.36 -20.08 -45.84
CA ASN A 16 -22.37 -19.02 -46.04
C ASN A 16 -22.09 -18.22 -44.75
N HIS A 17 -22.53 -18.71 -43.59
CA HIS A 17 -22.23 -18.05 -42.31
C HIS A 17 -20.88 -18.50 -41.77
N ARG A 18 -20.12 -17.54 -41.23
CA ARG A 18 -18.85 -17.78 -40.56
C ARG A 18 -18.84 -17.01 -39.25
N TYR A 19 -18.56 -17.68 -38.14
CA TYR A 19 -18.50 -17.10 -36.82
C TYR A 19 -17.04 -16.97 -36.40
N ILE A 20 -16.54 -15.75 -36.35
CA ILE A 20 -15.15 -15.45 -36.03
C ILE A 20 -15.10 -15.02 -34.57
N ILE A 21 -14.33 -15.74 -33.74
CA ILE A 21 -14.00 -15.31 -32.39
C ILE A 21 -12.73 -14.45 -32.47
N PRO A 22 -12.80 -13.12 -32.28
CA PRO A 22 -11.64 -12.24 -32.41
C PRO A 22 -10.55 -12.54 -31.38
N VAL A 23 -9.30 -12.16 -31.68
CA VAL A 23 -8.13 -12.49 -30.83
C VAL A 23 -8.17 -11.90 -29.43
N TYR A 24 -8.94 -10.84 -29.20
CA TYR A 24 -9.13 -10.25 -27.87
C TYR A 24 -10.06 -11.07 -26.97
N GLN A 25 -10.87 -11.96 -27.53
CA GLN A 25 -11.72 -12.83 -26.73
C GLN A 25 -10.91 -13.87 -25.95
N ARG A 26 -11.38 -14.22 -24.75
CA ARG A 26 -10.77 -15.31 -23.98
C ARG A 26 -11.03 -16.67 -24.65
N ARG A 27 -10.19 -17.65 -24.34
CA ARG A 27 -10.36 -19.05 -24.75
C ARG A 27 -11.66 -19.65 -24.21
N TYR A 28 -12.02 -20.81 -24.75
CA TYR A 28 -13.10 -21.61 -24.19
C TYR A 28 -12.75 -22.09 -22.77
N ASP A 29 -13.57 -21.70 -21.79
CA ASP A 29 -13.30 -21.92 -20.36
C ASP A 29 -14.48 -22.50 -19.57
N TRP A 30 -15.61 -22.78 -20.23
CA TRP A 30 -16.69 -23.56 -19.59
C TRP A 30 -16.14 -24.89 -19.06
N LYS A 31 -16.54 -25.23 -17.83
CA LYS A 31 -16.20 -26.50 -17.20
C LYS A 31 -17.31 -27.52 -17.44
N ILE A 32 -17.04 -28.78 -17.10
CA ILE A 32 -18.02 -29.88 -17.20
C ILE A 32 -19.33 -29.52 -16.46
N GLU A 33 -19.28 -28.79 -15.35
CA GLU A 33 -20.50 -28.36 -14.64
C GLU A 33 -21.40 -27.45 -15.48
N ASN A 34 -20.83 -26.56 -16.31
CA ASN A 34 -21.61 -25.74 -17.23
C ASN A 34 -22.26 -26.61 -18.32
N CYS A 35 -21.52 -27.59 -18.85
CA CYS A 35 -22.03 -28.54 -19.84
C CYS A 35 -23.13 -29.44 -19.26
N LYS A 36 -22.98 -29.90 -18.01
CA LYS A 36 -24.02 -30.64 -17.26
C LYS A 36 -25.29 -29.82 -17.12
N GLN A 37 -25.16 -28.54 -16.75
CA GLN A 37 -26.31 -27.66 -16.63
C GLN A 37 -27.07 -27.54 -17.95
N LEU A 38 -26.38 -27.19 -19.04
CA LEU A 38 -26.98 -27.13 -20.38
C LEU A 38 -27.66 -28.45 -20.75
N TYR A 39 -26.98 -29.58 -20.55
CA TYR A 39 -27.53 -30.89 -20.88
C TYR A 39 -28.79 -31.22 -20.07
N ASN A 40 -28.81 -30.92 -18.77
CA ASN A 40 -29.98 -31.11 -17.93
C ASN A 40 -31.14 -30.21 -18.34
N ASP A 41 -30.85 -28.98 -18.77
CA ASP A 41 -31.88 -28.06 -19.27
C ASP A 41 -32.47 -28.56 -20.60
N LEU A 42 -31.66 -29.17 -21.48
CA LEU A 42 -32.15 -29.85 -22.68
C LEU A 42 -33.02 -31.08 -22.34
N LEU A 43 -32.62 -31.91 -21.37
CA LEU A 43 -33.44 -33.05 -20.90
C LEU A 43 -34.78 -32.60 -20.29
N ARG A 44 -34.84 -31.41 -19.69
CA ARG A 44 -36.12 -30.84 -19.22
C ARG A 44 -37.02 -30.45 -20.39
N LEU A 45 -36.44 -29.98 -21.50
CA LEU A 45 -37.17 -29.66 -22.72
C LEU A 45 -37.69 -30.91 -23.43
N THR A 46 -36.98 -32.04 -23.40
CA THR A 46 -37.48 -33.29 -24.00
C THR A 46 -38.75 -33.79 -23.30
N ASN A 47 -38.83 -33.61 -21.98
CA ASN A 47 -39.98 -34.01 -21.17
C ASN A 47 -41.18 -33.03 -21.26
N ASN A 48 -40.98 -31.81 -21.75
CA ASN A 48 -42.02 -30.79 -21.90
C ASN A 48 -42.25 -30.45 -23.37
N SER A 49 -43.40 -30.83 -23.91
CA SER A 49 -43.78 -30.59 -25.30
C SER A 49 -44.04 -29.11 -25.64
N GLU A 50 -44.15 -28.24 -24.64
CA GLU A 50 -44.35 -26.81 -24.80
C GLU A 50 -43.22 -26.00 -24.14
N GLY A 51 -42.77 -24.94 -24.81
CA GLY A 51 -41.84 -23.96 -24.26
C GLY A 51 -40.44 -23.96 -24.90
N ASN A 52 -39.86 -22.77 -24.96
CA ASN A 52 -38.48 -22.53 -25.36
C ASN A 52 -37.61 -22.33 -24.12
N HIS A 53 -36.31 -22.63 -24.21
CA HIS A 53 -35.36 -22.34 -23.15
C HIS A 53 -34.53 -21.11 -23.51
N PHE A 54 -34.57 -20.09 -22.66
CA PHE A 54 -33.73 -18.92 -22.83
C PHE A 54 -32.28 -19.25 -22.50
N PHE A 55 -31.42 -19.18 -23.50
CA PHE A 55 -30.00 -19.52 -23.43
C PHE A 55 -29.08 -18.29 -23.48
N GLY A 56 -29.59 -17.11 -23.11
CA GLY A 56 -28.80 -15.88 -22.99
C GLY A 56 -28.75 -15.04 -24.27
N SER A 57 -27.70 -14.23 -24.40
CA SER A 57 -27.48 -13.33 -25.55
C SER A 57 -26.25 -13.73 -26.37
N ILE A 58 -26.26 -13.35 -27.65
CA ILE A 58 -25.11 -13.36 -28.54
C ILE A 58 -24.99 -11.96 -29.13
N VAL A 59 -23.79 -11.39 -29.05
CA VAL A 59 -23.47 -10.08 -29.64
C VAL A 59 -22.48 -10.30 -30.76
N SER A 60 -22.77 -9.77 -31.94
CA SER A 60 -21.88 -9.88 -33.08
C SER A 60 -21.86 -8.62 -33.92
N ASP A 61 -20.68 -8.27 -34.41
CA ASP A 61 -20.54 -7.33 -35.53
C ASP A 61 -20.61 -8.12 -36.84
N VAL A 62 -21.42 -7.66 -37.79
CA VAL A 62 -21.68 -8.37 -39.05
C VAL A 62 -20.93 -7.69 -40.17
N VAL A 63 -19.86 -8.34 -40.64
CA VAL A 63 -19.05 -7.84 -41.75
C VAL A 63 -19.45 -8.57 -43.02
N GLY A 64 -20.07 -7.83 -43.94
CA GLY A 64 -20.48 -8.33 -45.25
C GLY A 64 -19.32 -8.33 -46.24
N ALA A 65 -18.55 -9.43 -46.30
CA ALA A 65 -17.50 -9.62 -47.29
C ALA A 65 -17.96 -10.57 -48.42
N GLY A 66 -18.85 -10.10 -49.29
CA GLY A 66 -19.23 -10.82 -50.51
C GLY A 66 -20.16 -12.01 -50.29
N SER A 67 -19.76 -13.21 -50.74
CA SER A 67 -20.60 -14.43 -50.70
C SER A 67 -20.70 -15.10 -49.32
N ILE A 68 -19.87 -14.67 -48.35
CA ILE A 68 -19.81 -15.19 -46.98
C ILE A 68 -20.19 -14.05 -46.03
N THR A 69 -21.06 -14.34 -45.07
CA THR A 69 -21.43 -13.41 -44.00
C THR A 69 -20.60 -13.75 -42.77
N GLU A 70 -19.73 -12.83 -42.37
CA GLU A 70 -18.89 -13.01 -41.19
C GLU A 70 -19.53 -12.35 -39.97
N TYR A 71 -19.75 -13.14 -38.92
CA TYR A 71 -20.21 -12.73 -37.62
C TYR A 71 -19.02 -12.69 -36.68
N HIS A 72 -18.55 -11.50 -36.35
CA HIS A 72 -17.45 -11.31 -35.40
C HIS A 72 -18.05 -11.30 -34.00
N ILE A 73 -17.82 -12.37 -33.24
CA ILE A 73 -18.48 -12.60 -31.96
C ILE A 73 -17.84 -11.74 -30.86
N ILE A 74 -18.63 -10.82 -30.32
CA ILE A 74 -18.26 -9.89 -29.25
C ILE A 74 -18.66 -10.46 -27.88
N ASP A 75 -19.80 -11.13 -27.79
CA ASP A 75 -20.22 -11.86 -26.60
C ASP A 75 -21.06 -13.10 -26.99
N GLY A 76 -21.12 -14.10 -26.11
CA GLY A 76 -21.80 -15.37 -26.37
C GLY A 76 -20.89 -16.47 -26.94
N GLN A 77 -19.59 -16.21 -27.09
CA GLN A 77 -18.62 -17.16 -27.64
C GLN A 77 -18.59 -18.53 -26.94
N GLN A 78 -18.72 -18.57 -25.61
CA GLN A 78 -18.72 -19.82 -24.84
C GLN A 78 -19.96 -20.68 -25.16
N ARG A 79 -21.12 -20.03 -25.30
CA ARG A 79 -22.40 -20.69 -25.63
C ARG A 79 -22.36 -21.27 -27.04
N LEU A 80 -21.91 -20.46 -27.99
CA LEU A 80 -21.78 -20.86 -29.39
C LEU A 80 -20.83 -22.05 -29.55
N THR A 81 -19.66 -21.99 -28.88
CA THR A 81 -18.69 -23.08 -28.87
C THR A 81 -19.28 -24.34 -28.24
N THR A 82 -19.96 -24.24 -27.09
CA THR A 82 -20.52 -25.40 -26.40
C THR A 82 -21.59 -26.11 -27.23
N VAL A 83 -22.50 -25.36 -27.86
CA VAL A 83 -23.53 -25.94 -28.72
C VAL A 83 -22.92 -26.55 -29.98
N THR A 84 -21.85 -25.94 -30.52
CA THR A 84 -21.06 -26.54 -31.61
C THR A 84 -20.46 -27.89 -31.19
N LEU A 85 -19.88 -27.99 -29.99
CA LEU A 85 -19.33 -29.25 -29.47
C LEU A 85 -20.42 -30.31 -29.22
N LEU A 86 -21.59 -29.91 -28.73
CA LEU A 86 -22.72 -30.81 -28.52
C LEU A 86 -23.25 -31.37 -29.85
N LEU A 87 -23.44 -30.51 -30.84
CA LEU A 87 -23.85 -30.91 -32.21
C LEU A 87 -22.80 -31.83 -32.84
N LEU A 88 -21.51 -31.51 -32.72
CA LEU A 88 -20.42 -32.35 -33.21
C LEU A 88 -20.43 -33.73 -32.55
N ALA A 89 -20.69 -33.82 -31.24
CA ALA A 89 -20.78 -35.10 -30.54
C ALA A 89 -21.94 -35.97 -31.06
N ILE A 90 -23.10 -35.38 -31.33
CA ILE A 90 -24.24 -36.08 -31.98
C ILE A 90 -23.83 -36.59 -33.36
N ALA A 91 -23.23 -35.73 -34.19
CA ALA A 91 -22.82 -36.09 -35.55
C ALA A 91 -21.81 -37.26 -35.56
N LYS A 92 -20.80 -37.24 -34.67
CA LYS A 92 -19.79 -38.30 -34.55
C LYS A 92 -20.37 -39.62 -34.04
N LEU A 93 -21.29 -39.59 -33.07
CA LEU A 93 -21.96 -40.80 -32.56
C LEU A 93 -22.80 -41.49 -33.64
N VAL A 94 -23.53 -40.71 -34.44
CA VAL A 94 -24.35 -41.21 -35.55
C VAL A 94 -23.46 -41.71 -36.69
N GLU A 95 -22.40 -40.99 -37.04
CA GLU A 95 -21.42 -41.38 -38.09
C GLU A 95 -20.75 -42.73 -37.77
N LYS A 96 -20.32 -42.93 -36.53
CA LYS A 96 -19.70 -44.19 -36.07
C LYS A 96 -20.70 -45.33 -35.90
N GLY A 97 -22.00 -45.07 -36.03
CA GLY A 97 -23.06 -46.06 -35.81
C GLY A 97 -23.19 -46.51 -34.34
N GLU A 98 -22.66 -45.73 -33.39
CA GLU A 98 -22.78 -46.01 -31.96
C GLU A 98 -24.17 -45.68 -31.42
N VAL A 99 -24.89 -44.78 -32.10
CA VAL A 99 -26.28 -44.43 -31.82
C VAL A 99 -27.09 -44.37 -33.11
N TYR A 100 -28.34 -44.83 -33.04
CA TYR A 100 -29.30 -44.75 -34.13
C TYR A 100 -30.17 -43.50 -34.01
N SER A 101 -30.44 -42.86 -35.14
CA SER A 101 -31.33 -41.71 -35.27
C SER A 101 -32.40 -42.03 -36.33
N TYR A 102 -33.64 -41.63 -36.06
CA TYR A 102 -34.75 -41.75 -37.02
C TYR A 102 -34.71 -40.64 -38.09
N GLU A 103 -33.93 -39.58 -37.86
CA GLU A 103 -33.69 -38.51 -38.82
C GLU A 103 -32.75 -39.00 -39.94
N MET A 104 -33.18 -38.81 -41.19
CA MET A 104 -32.40 -39.27 -42.34
C MET A 104 -31.10 -38.47 -42.47
N ASP A 105 -29.96 -39.15 -42.42
CA ASP A 105 -28.64 -38.56 -42.64
C ASP A 105 -28.27 -37.43 -41.64
N LEU A 106 -28.70 -37.57 -40.38
CA LEU A 106 -28.55 -36.56 -39.32
C LEU A 106 -27.10 -36.06 -39.17
N SER A 107 -26.10 -36.94 -39.28
CA SER A 107 -24.70 -36.55 -39.16
C SER A 107 -24.28 -35.54 -40.24
N ASN A 108 -24.56 -35.83 -41.52
CA ASN A 108 -24.26 -34.91 -42.62
C ASN A 108 -25.08 -33.62 -42.51
N GLN A 109 -26.35 -33.70 -42.08
CA GLN A 109 -27.16 -32.51 -41.83
C GLN A 109 -26.49 -31.58 -40.82
N ILE A 110 -26.03 -32.12 -39.67
CA ILE A 110 -25.37 -31.31 -38.65
C ILE A 110 -24.06 -30.73 -39.18
N MET A 111 -23.25 -31.57 -39.83
CA MET A 111 -21.94 -31.18 -40.34
C MET A 111 -22.08 -30.03 -41.35
N GLU A 112 -22.92 -30.16 -42.38
CA GLU A 112 -23.06 -29.13 -43.42
C GLU A 112 -23.82 -27.88 -42.96
N ARG A 113 -24.78 -28.01 -42.03
CA ARG A 113 -25.56 -26.86 -41.53
C ARG A 113 -24.79 -26.02 -40.52
N PHE A 114 -24.01 -26.64 -39.63
CA PHE A 114 -23.44 -25.95 -38.46
C PHE A 114 -21.92 -25.95 -38.38
N ILE A 115 -21.26 -27.02 -38.82
CA ILE A 115 -19.84 -27.25 -38.50
C ILE A 115 -18.92 -26.86 -39.66
N ILE A 116 -19.23 -27.31 -40.88
CA ILE A 116 -18.36 -27.19 -42.05
C ILE A 116 -19.02 -26.46 -43.23
N SER A 117 -18.20 -25.67 -43.93
CA SER A 117 -18.50 -25.09 -45.23
C SER A 117 -17.84 -25.96 -46.31
N LYS A 118 -18.60 -26.94 -46.82
CA LYS A 118 -18.13 -27.98 -47.76
C LYS A 118 -17.32 -27.47 -48.96
N TRP A 119 -17.68 -26.30 -49.48
CA TRP A 119 -17.09 -25.71 -50.68
C TRP A 119 -15.98 -24.69 -50.39
N ALA A 120 -15.64 -24.45 -49.12
CA ALA A 120 -14.57 -23.54 -48.74
C ALA A 120 -13.18 -24.16 -48.91
N LYS A 121 -12.15 -23.30 -48.99
CA LYS A 121 -10.74 -23.72 -48.95
C LYS A 121 -10.45 -24.45 -47.64
N GLU A 122 -9.45 -25.32 -47.63
CA GLU A 122 -9.13 -26.21 -46.50
C GLU A 122 -8.96 -25.44 -45.17
N ASP A 123 -8.23 -24.32 -45.18
CA ASP A 123 -8.03 -23.45 -44.01
C ASP A 123 -9.31 -22.77 -43.49
N ASP A 124 -10.36 -22.77 -44.31
CA ASP A 124 -11.59 -21.97 -44.19
C ASP A 124 -12.85 -22.84 -44.05
N ARG A 125 -12.67 -24.16 -43.93
CA ARG A 125 -13.76 -25.16 -43.88
C ARG A 125 -14.58 -25.12 -42.61
N ILE A 126 -14.01 -24.72 -41.47
CA ILE A 126 -14.74 -24.70 -40.19
C ILE A 126 -15.53 -23.38 -40.08
N LYS A 127 -16.83 -23.47 -39.80
CA LYS A 127 -17.70 -22.28 -39.67
C LYS A 127 -17.41 -21.46 -38.42
N LEU A 128 -17.13 -22.12 -37.29
CA LEU A 128 -16.68 -21.46 -36.06
C LEU A 128 -15.15 -21.37 -36.06
N ILE A 129 -14.62 -20.16 -36.16
CA ILE A 129 -13.18 -19.90 -36.08
C ILE A 129 -12.87 -19.43 -34.65
N PRO A 130 -12.41 -20.33 -33.76
CA PRO A 130 -12.00 -19.94 -32.43
C PRO A 130 -10.61 -19.29 -32.45
N VAL A 131 -10.19 -18.78 -31.29
CA VAL A 131 -8.83 -18.26 -31.09
C VAL A 131 -7.76 -19.30 -31.44
N LYS A 132 -6.57 -18.84 -31.87
CA LYS A 132 -5.50 -19.65 -32.49
C LYS A 132 -5.20 -21.00 -31.83
N ARG A 133 -5.14 -21.06 -30.48
CA ARG A 133 -4.86 -22.33 -29.75
C ARG A 133 -6.06 -23.28 -29.70
N ASP A 134 -7.27 -22.75 -29.56
CA ASP A 134 -8.50 -23.55 -29.56
C ASP A 134 -8.81 -24.08 -30.97
N ARG A 135 -8.31 -23.40 -32.01
CA ARG A 135 -8.43 -23.82 -33.41
C ARG A 135 -7.83 -25.19 -33.66
N GLN A 136 -6.66 -25.49 -33.09
CA GLN A 136 -6.03 -26.81 -33.23
C GLN A 136 -6.89 -27.91 -32.61
N ALA A 137 -7.39 -27.69 -31.38
CA ALA A 137 -8.22 -28.66 -30.68
C ALA A 137 -9.57 -28.88 -31.41
N LEU A 138 -10.22 -27.82 -31.88
CA LEU A 138 -11.47 -27.96 -32.63
C LEU A 138 -11.23 -28.66 -33.98
N ASN A 139 -10.12 -28.34 -34.67
CA ASN A 139 -9.77 -28.97 -35.94
C ASN A 139 -9.54 -30.48 -35.80
N SER A 140 -8.83 -30.92 -34.75
CA SER A 140 -8.63 -32.36 -34.51
C SER A 140 -9.92 -33.07 -34.12
N LEU A 141 -10.83 -32.43 -33.36
CA LEU A 141 -12.15 -33.01 -33.07
C LEU A 141 -13.03 -33.20 -34.33
N ILE A 142 -12.90 -32.31 -35.32
CA ILE A 142 -13.71 -32.35 -36.54
C ILE A 142 -13.13 -33.34 -37.56
N PHE A 143 -11.85 -33.19 -37.90
CA PHE A 143 -11.20 -33.90 -39.01
C PHE A 143 -10.18 -34.96 -38.58
N GLY A 144 -9.72 -34.94 -37.33
CA GLY A 144 -8.71 -35.86 -36.82
C GLY A 144 -9.30 -37.12 -36.18
N GLU A 145 -8.40 -38.05 -35.88
CA GLU A 145 -8.69 -39.29 -35.17
C GLU A 145 -8.57 -39.10 -33.64
N GLU A 146 -9.10 -40.04 -32.84
CA GLU A 146 -9.16 -39.91 -31.37
C GLU A 146 -7.78 -39.73 -30.71
N ASP A 147 -6.72 -40.30 -31.28
CA ASP A 147 -5.35 -40.18 -30.79
C ASP A 147 -4.69 -38.83 -31.13
N GLU A 148 -5.27 -38.05 -32.04
CA GLU A 148 -4.85 -36.70 -32.39
C GLU A 148 -5.52 -35.60 -31.53
N TYR A 149 -6.40 -36.00 -30.61
CA TYR A 149 -7.14 -35.07 -29.77
C TYR A 149 -6.23 -34.36 -28.75
N VAL A 150 -6.46 -33.05 -28.59
CA VAL A 150 -5.72 -32.22 -27.63
C VAL A 150 -6.30 -32.41 -26.23
N GLU A 151 -5.87 -33.47 -25.53
CA GLU A 151 -6.46 -33.92 -24.25
C GLU A 151 -6.55 -32.86 -23.16
N ASN A 152 -5.60 -31.92 -23.11
CA ASN A 152 -5.56 -30.84 -22.11
C ASN A 152 -6.43 -29.62 -22.47
N SER A 153 -7.22 -29.69 -23.55
CA SER A 153 -8.13 -28.63 -23.96
C SER A 153 -9.52 -28.80 -23.33
N ASN A 154 -10.08 -27.71 -22.79
CA ASN A 154 -11.48 -27.70 -22.33
C ASN A 154 -12.46 -28.07 -23.46
N LEU A 155 -12.12 -27.79 -24.74
CA LEU A 155 -12.96 -28.19 -25.87
C LEU A 155 -13.06 -29.71 -25.94
N THR A 156 -11.92 -30.39 -25.90
CA THR A 156 -11.82 -31.86 -25.95
C THR A 156 -12.46 -32.51 -24.74
N ILE A 157 -12.20 -31.99 -23.54
CA ILE A 157 -12.80 -32.48 -22.29
C ILE A 157 -14.33 -32.40 -22.34
N ASN A 158 -14.88 -31.26 -22.76
CA ASN A 158 -16.32 -31.05 -22.81
C ASN A 158 -16.98 -31.79 -23.98
N PHE A 159 -16.31 -31.93 -25.13
CA PHE A 159 -16.74 -32.81 -26.22
C PHE A 159 -16.87 -34.26 -25.75
N LYS A 160 -15.84 -34.80 -25.09
CA LYS A 160 -15.86 -36.17 -24.54
C LYS A 160 -16.97 -36.35 -23.52
N TYR A 161 -17.20 -35.35 -22.67
CA TYR A 161 -18.34 -35.36 -21.74
C TYR A 161 -19.68 -35.49 -22.48
N PHE A 162 -19.93 -34.68 -23.51
CA PHE A 162 -21.16 -34.77 -24.29
C PHE A 162 -21.26 -36.11 -25.03
N TYR A 163 -20.17 -36.58 -25.65
CA TYR A 163 -20.11 -37.87 -26.34
C TYR A 163 -20.52 -39.02 -25.42
N GLU A 164 -19.90 -39.13 -24.24
CA GLU A 164 -20.20 -40.17 -23.26
C GLU A 164 -21.61 -40.05 -22.68
N ARG A 165 -22.10 -38.82 -22.48
CA ARG A 165 -23.44 -38.59 -21.94
C ARG A 165 -24.52 -38.96 -22.94
N LEU A 166 -24.38 -38.50 -24.19
CA LEU A 166 -25.28 -38.81 -25.30
C LEU A 166 -25.28 -40.31 -25.62
N LYS A 167 -24.14 -41.00 -25.50
CA LYS A 167 -24.04 -42.45 -25.66
C LYS A 167 -24.84 -43.21 -24.59
N LYS A 168 -24.86 -42.73 -23.35
CA LYS A 168 -25.70 -43.30 -22.27
C LYS A 168 -27.18 -43.05 -22.49
N ASP A 169 -27.52 -41.85 -22.95
CA ASP A 169 -28.89 -41.41 -23.23
C ASP A 169 -29.24 -41.60 -24.72
N SER A 170 -28.73 -42.67 -25.36
CA SER A 170 -28.75 -42.88 -26.82
C SER A 170 -30.17 -42.93 -27.43
N ASN A 171 -31.15 -43.39 -26.66
CA ASN A 171 -32.55 -43.42 -27.09
C ASN A 171 -33.17 -42.03 -27.25
N LEU A 172 -32.55 -40.99 -26.67
CA LEU A 172 -33.08 -39.62 -26.65
C LEU A 172 -32.37 -38.71 -27.67
N ILE A 173 -31.55 -39.23 -28.60
CA ILE A 173 -30.75 -38.40 -29.50
C ILE A 173 -31.60 -37.45 -30.34
N ASP A 174 -32.67 -37.94 -30.97
CA ASP A 174 -33.53 -37.12 -31.82
C ASP A 174 -34.29 -36.08 -31.00
N GLU A 175 -34.69 -36.44 -29.78
CA GLU A 175 -35.38 -35.56 -28.83
C GLU A 175 -34.45 -34.45 -28.32
N ILE A 176 -33.19 -34.79 -28.02
CA ILE A 176 -32.16 -33.83 -27.63
C ILE A 176 -31.82 -32.91 -28.80
N TYR A 177 -31.69 -33.45 -30.02
CA TYR A 177 -31.47 -32.64 -31.21
C TYR A 177 -32.64 -31.65 -31.45
N SER A 178 -33.88 -32.11 -31.27
CA SER A 178 -35.07 -31.24 -31.30
C SER A 178 -35.07 -30.22 -30.15
N ALA A 179 -34.62 -30.59 -28.95
CA ALA A 179 -34.49 -29.66 -27.83
C ALA A 179 -33.48 -28.55 -28.09
N ILE A 180 -32.38 -28.82 -28.82
CA ILE A 180 -31.40 -27.80 -29.23
C ILE A 180 -32.07 -26.74 -30.13
N GLN A 181 -33.01 -27.15 -31.01
CA GLN A 181 -33.76 -26.23 -31.88
C GLN A 181 -34.67 -25.25 -31.11
N ARG A 182 -34.94 -25.54 -29.83
CA ARG A 182 -35.77 -24.74 -28.93
C ARG A 182 -34.96 -23.84 -27.98
N LEU A 183 -33.64 -23.78 -28.15
CA LEU A 183 -32.78 -22.83 -27.43
C LEU A 183 -32.94 -21.43 -28.04
N GLN A 184 -33.53 -20.51 -27.27
CA GLN A 184 -33.71 -19.12 -27.67
C GLN A 184 -32.57 -18.25 -27.16
N VAL A 185 -32.04 -17.39 -28.02
CA VAL A 185 -31.05 -16.37 -27.67
C VAL A 185 -31.54 -14.98 -28.09
N ILE A 186 -31.07 -13.95 -27.40
CA ILE A 186 -31.18 -12.57 -27.90
C ILE A 186 -29.97 -12.32 -28.79
N SER A 187 -30.18 -12.21 -30.10
CA SER A 187 -29.16 -11.80 -31.06
C SER A 187 -29.10 -10.29 -31.12
N ILE A 188 -27.92 -9.75 -30.80
CA ILE A 188 -27.62 -8.32 -30.83
C ILE A 188 -26.62 -8.09 -31.95
N THR A 189 -27.04 -7.37 -32.99
CA THR A 189 -26.18 -6.99 -34.10
C THR A 189 -25.79 -5.53 -33.97
N LEU A 190 -24.49 -5.27 -34.04
CA LEU A 190 -23.97 -3.91 -34.03
C LEU A 190 -24.19 -3.24 -35.38
N GLU A 191 -24.63 -1.98 -35.33
CA GLU A 191 -24.77 -1.10 -36.48
C GLU A 191 -23.55 -0.19 -36.61
N LYS A 192 -23.37 0.37 -37.81
CA LYS A 192 -22.28 1.31 -38.10
C LYS A 192 -22.41 2.57 -37.23
N GLY A 193 -21.54 2.70 -36.23
CA GLY A 193 -21.53 3.80 -35.26
C GLY A 193 -21.88 3.38 -33.83
N ASP A 194 -22.30 2.14 -33.61
CA ASP A 194 -22.44 1.58 -32.25
C ASP A 194 -21.05 1.42 -31.62
N ASP A 195 -20.95 1.70 -30.32
CA ASP A 195 -19.74 1.46 -29.54
C ASP A 195 -19.77 0.02 -29.00
N ALA A 196 -19.07 -0.87 -29.72
CA ALA A 196 -18.92 -2.28 -29.37
C ALA A 196 -18.43 -2.49 -27.93
N GLN A 197 -17.54 -1.61 -27.45
CA GLN A 197 -16.96 -1.69 -26.13
C GLN A 197 -17.97 -1.38 -25.04
N LEU A 198 -18.76 -0.31 -25.17
CA LEU A 198 -19.78 0.06 -24.19
C LEU A 198 -20.87 -1.03 -24.06
N ILE A 199 -21.23 -1.64 -25.19
CA ILE A 199 -22.21 -2.73 -25.23
C ILE A 199 -21.64 -3.97 -24.53
N PHE A 200 -20.37 -4.31 -24.81
CA PHE A 200 -19.68 -5.41 -24.16
C PHE A 200 -19.56 -5.23 -22.64
N GLU A 201 -19.19 -4.03 -22.18
CA GLU A 201 -19.10 -3.71 -20.74
C GLU A 201 -20.44 -3.88 -20.03
N SER A 202 -21.52 -3.41 -20.66
CA SER A 202 -22.87 -3.47 -20.08
C SER A 202 -23.36 -4.92 -19.91
N LEU A 203 -23.08 -5.78 -20.90
CA LEU A 203 -23.57 -7.16 -20.92
C LEU A 203 -22.76 -8.10 -20.02
N ASN A 204 -21.44 -7.90 -19.91
CA ASN A 204 -20.58 -8.74 -19.07
C ASN A 204 -20.77 -8.56 -17.55
N SER A 205 -21.59 -7.60 -17.13
CA SER A 205 -21.98 -7.42 -15.73
C SER A 205 -22.78 -8.60 -15.14
N THR A 206 -23.35 -9.47 -15.99
CA THR A 206 -24.27 -10.56 -15.58
C THR A 206 -23.76 -11.98 -15.86
N GLY A 207 -22.59 -12.14 -16.49
CA GLY A 207 -22.02 -13.42 -16.91
C GLY A 207 -20.84 -13.94 -16.06
N LEU A 208 -20.13 -14.95 -16.56
CA LEU A 208 -18.86 -15.42 -15.96
C LEU A 208 -17.85 -14.28 -16.03
N ALA A 209 -17.49 -13.73 -14.86
CA ALA A 209 -16.64 -12.55 -14.72
C ALA A 209 -15.35 -12.67 -15.55
N LEU A 210 -15.03 -11.61 -16.28
CA LEU A 210 -13.75 -11.43 -16.95
C LEU A 210 -12.72 -10.97 -15.91
N SER A 211 -11.47 -11.39 -16.08
CA SER A 211 -10.36 -10.77 -15.34
C SER A 211 -10.20 -9.31 -15.78
N GLU A 212 -9.52 -8.51 -14.96
CA GLU A 212 -9.24 -7.12 -15.32
C GLU A 212 -8.36 -7.04 -16.56
N GLY A 213 -7.39 -7.95 -16.70
CA GLY A 213 -6.54 -8.10 -17.87
C GLY A 213 -7.31 -8.44 -19.14
N ASP A 214 -8.34 -9.30 -19.06
CA ASP A 214 -9.22 -9.59 -20.20
C ASP A 214 -9.99 -8.33 -20.62
N LYS A 215 -10.52 -7.56 -19.65
CA LYS A 215 -11.22 -6.29 -19.94
C LYS A 215 -10.28 -5.28 -20.59
N ILE A 216 -9.04 -5.18 -20.13
CA ILE A 216 -8.02 -4.30 -20.70
C ILE A 216 -7.65 -4.72 -22.13
N ARG A 217 -7.43 -6.02 -22.37
CA ARG A 217 -7.19 -6.54 -23.73
C ARG A 217 -8.33 -6.17 -24.67
N ASN A 218 -9.57 -6.35 -24.21
CA ASN A 218 -10.77 -6.03 -24.97
C ASN A 218 -10.85 -4.54 -25.27
N PHE A 219 -10.65 -3.68 -24.27
CA PHE A 219 -10.65 -2.22 -24.45
C PHE A 219 -9.64 -1.78 -25.50
N ILE A 220 -8.41 -2.31 -25.45
CA ILE A 220 -7.34 -1.91 -26.36
C ILE A 220 -7.61 -2.35 -27.80
N LEU A 221 -8.17 -3.54 -28.01
CA LEU A 221 -8.22 -4.17 -29.33
C LEU A 221 -9.61 -4.07 -30.01
N MET A 222 -10.71 -3.96 -29.27
CA MET A 222 -12.06 -4.16 -29.82
C MET A 222 -12.46 -3.14 -30.88
N ASN A 223 -12.00 -1.89 -30.77
CA ASN A 223 -12.31 -0.81 -31.71
C ASN A 223 -11.33 -0.73 -32.90
N LEU A 224 -10.38 -1.66 -33.02
CA LEU A 224 -9.42 -1.71 -34.12
C LEU A 224 -9.92 -2.58 -35.28
N PRO A 225 -9.50 -2.32 -36.53
CA PRO A 225 -9.70 -3.26 -37.63
C PRO A 225 -9.04 -4.62 -37.36
N LEU A 226 -9.61 -5.73 -37.86
CA LEU A 226 -9.10 -7.10 -37.62
C LEU A 226 -7.60 -7.29 -37.88
N ASP A 227 -7.08 -6.72 -38.96
CA ASP A 227 -5.66 -6.82 -39.30
C ASP A 227 -4.77 -6.14 -38.24
N GLU A 228 -5.22 -5.00 -37.72
CA GLU A 228 -4.54 -4.29 -36.63
C GLU A 228 -4.69 -5.02 -35.30
N GLN A 229 -5.85 -5.61 -35.01
CA GLN A 229 -6.05 -6.44 -33.82
C GLN A 229 -5.02 -7.57 -33.77
N ASN A 230 -4.89 -8.33 -34.87
CA ASN A 230 -3.93 -9.42 -34.99
C ASN A 230 -2.48 -8.90 -34.84
N LYS A 231 -2.15 -7.80 -35.52
CA LYS A 231 -0.83 -7.16 -35.44
C LYS A 231 -0.47 -6.81 -33.99
N TYR A 232 -1.32 -6.06 -33.27
CA TYR A 232 -1.02 -5.62 -31.91
C TYR A 232 -1.05 -6.78 -30.90
N PHE A 233 -1.97 -7.73 -31.09
CA PHE A 233 -2.04 -8.92 -30.26
C PHE A 233 -0.76 -9.77 -30.35
N GLU A 234 -0.30 -10.10 -31.56
CA GLU A 234 0.90 -10.91 -31.75
C GLU A 234 2.19 -10.13 -31.43
N LYS A 235 2.26 -8.84 -31.79
CA LYS A 235 3.47 -8.03 -31.59
C LYS A 235 3.71 -7.70 -30.12
N TYR A 236 2.66 -7.39 -29.36
CA TYR A 236 2.74 -6.87 -27.98
C TYR A 236 2.03 -7.75 -26.96
N TRP A 237 0.71 -7.94 -27.11
CA TRP A 237 -0.10 -8.49 -26.01
C TRP A 237 0.32 -9.90 -25.58
N ILE A 238 0.52 -10.82 -26.53
CA ILE A 238 0.98 -12.19 -26.22
C ILE A 238 2.30 -12.15 -25.43
N LYS A 239 3.22 -11.27 -25.82
CA LYS A 239 4.51 -11.14 -25.13
C LYS A 239 4.34 -10.60 -23.71
N ILE A 240 3.44 -9.63 -23.51
CA ILE A 240 3.12 -9.12 -22.18
C ILE A 240 2.50 -10.24 -21.32
N GLU A 241 1.56 -11.03 -21.86
CA GLU A 241 0.99 -12.20 -21.16
C GLU A 241 2.04 -13.23 -20.75
N ASP A 242 2.96 -13.56 -21.66
CA ASP A 242 4.02 -14.54 -21.40
C ASP A 242 5.04 -13.99 -20.38
N LEU A 243 5.47 -12.72 -20.51
CA LEU A 243 6.44 -12.10 -19.61
C LEU A 243 5.88 -11.92 -18.18
N THR A 244 4.58 -11.70 -18.04
CA THR A 244 3.92 -11.53 -16.74
C THR A 244 3.53 -12.86 -16.08
N ASN A 245 3.86 -14.00 -16.70
CA ASN A 245 3.44 -15.34 -16.27
C ASN A 245 1.92 -15.42 -16.00
N LYS A 246 1.13 -14.80 -16.90
CA LYS A 246 -0.34 -14.68 -16.82
C LYS A 246 -0.87 -13.87 -15.62
N ARG A 247 -0.03 -13.14 -14.89
CA ARG A 247 -0.43 -12.21 -13.81
C ARG A 247 -0.64 -10.79 -14.35
N ILE A 248 -1.43 -10.67 -15.42
CA ILE A 248 -1.69 -9.39 -16.10
C ILE A 248 -2.33 -8.37 -15.15
N ASP A 249 -3.29 -8.80 -14.33
CA ASP A 249 -4.02 -7.92 -13.41
C ASP A 249 -3.06 -7.20 -12.44
N ASN A 250 -2.13 -7.96 -11.83
CA ASN A 250 -1.08 -7.43 -10.96
C ASN A 250 -0.10 -6.53 -11.72
N PHE A 251 0.33 -6.96 -12.90
CA PHE A 251 1.24 -6.17 -13.73
C PHE A 251 0.64 -4.81 -14.08
N VAL A 252 -0.60 -4.77 -14.58
CA VAL A 252 -1.23 -3.50 -14.98
C VAL A 252 -1.50 -2.63 -13.76
N ARG A 253 -1.88 -3.20 -12.61
CA ARG A 253 -1.99 -2.45 -11.36
C ARG A 253 -0.67 -1.78 -10.97
N ASN A 254 0.44 -2.49 -11.04
CA ASN A 254 1.77 -1.93 -10.74
C ASN A 254 2.18 -0.88 -11.78
N TYR A 255 1.95 -1.16 -13.06
CA TYR A 255 2.19 -0.22 -14.15
C TYR A 255 1.43 1.10 -13.94
N LEU A 256 0.12 1.02 -13.66
CA LEU A 256 -0.68 2.20 -13.34
C LEU A 256 -0.15 2.91 -12.10
N SER A 257 0.21 2.17 -11.05
CA SER A 257 0.79 2.75 -9.83
C SER A 257 2.02 3.62 -10.14
N ILE A 258 2.88 3.17 -11.05
CA ILE A 258 4.05 3.93 -11.48
C ILE A 258 3.64 5.17 -12.30
N LYS A 259 2.67 5.02 -13.22
CA LYS A 259 2.29 6.09 -14.15
C LYS A 259 1.42 7.19 -13.52
N THR A 260 0.59 6.83 -12.54
CA THR A 260 -0.37 7.74 -11.91
C THR A 260 0.02 8.13 -10.49
N PHE A 261 1.07 7.51 -9.92
CA PHE A 261 1.44 7.64 -8.50
C PHE A 261 0.31 7.29 -7.51
N SER A 262 -0.67 6.49 -7.97
CA SER A 262 -1.80 6.01 -7.18
C SER A 262 -2.00 4.52 -7.41
N THR A 263 -2.22 3.74 -6.36
CA THR A 263 -2.40 2.29 -6.48
C THR A 263 -3.88 1.91 -6.57
N PRO A 264 -4.38 1.47 -7.74
CA PRO A 264 -5.74 0.99 -7.86
C PRO A 264 -6.03 -0.17 -6.91
N THR A 265 -7.26 -0.26 -6.42
CA THR A 265 -7.79 -1.54 -5.92
C THR A 265 -7.96 -2.50 -7.09
N MET A 266 -7.79 -3.82 -6.90
CA MET A 266 -7.88 -4.79 -8.00
C MET A 266 -9.17 -4.66 -8.82
N THR A 267 -10.31 -4.39 -8.19
CA THR A 267 -11.61 -4.23 -8.88
C THR A 267 -11.74 -2.95 -9.70
N LYS A 268 -10.82 -1.99 -9.54
CA LYS A 268 -10.81 -0.68 -10.23
C LYS A 268 -9.73 -0.59 -11.30
N VAL A 269 -8.86 -1.60 -11.43
CA VAL A 269 -7.71 -1.57 -12.36
C VAL A 269 -8.16 -1.28 -13.79
N TYR A 270 -9.24 -1.92 -14.26
CA TYR A 270 -9.79 -1.64 -15.59
C TYR A 270 -10.23 -0.18 -15.76
N PHE A 271 -11.00 0.36 -14.81
CA PHE A 271 -11.54 1.71 -14.89
C PHE A 271 -10.42 2.76 -14.87
N GLU A 272 -9.46 2.63 -13.96
CA GLU A 272 -8.31 3.52 -13.88
C GLU A 272 -7.40 3.40 -15.12
N PHE A 273 -7.27 2.21 -15.70
CA PHE A 273 -6.56 2.04 -16.97
C PHE A 273 -7.26 2.82 -18.11
N LYS A 274 -8.58 2.70 -18.21
CA LYS A 274 -9.37 3.41 -19.23
C LYS A 274 -9.25 4.93 -19.07
N GLU A 275 -9.35 5.44 -17.85
CA GLU A 275 -9.14 6.86 -17.56
C GLU A 275 -7.72 7.33 -17.89
N TYR A 276 -6.71 6.53 -17.53
CA TYR A 276 -5.32 6.82 -17.85
C TYR A 276 -5.11 6.94 -19.37
N VAL A 277 -5.61 5.98 -20.16
CA VAL A 277 -5.52 6.01 -21.62
C VAL A 277 -6.29 7.18 -22.22
N ASN A 278 -7.47 7.52 -21.69
CA ASN A 278 -8.26 8.65 -22.20
C ASN A 278 -7.62 10.02 -21.88
N LYS A 279 -6.95 10.15 -20.74
CA LYS A 279 -6.23 11.38 -20.35
C LYS A 279 -4.91 11.52 -21.11
N HIS A 280 -4.23 10.41 -21.42
CA HIS A 280 -2.99 10.40 -22.18
C HIS A 280 -3.23 10.34 -23.68
N ASN A 281 -3.02 11.46 -24.38
CA ASN A 281 -3.21 11.57 -25.83
C ASN A 281 -2.10 10.91 -26.68
N ASP A 282 -1.46 9.84 -26.16
CA ASP A 282 -0.44 9.07 -26.86
C ASP A 282 -1.07 8.04 -27.80
N SER A 283 -0.33 7.64 -28.84
CA SER A 283 -0.79 6.58 -29.73
C SER A 283 -0.81 5.22 -29.00
N LEU A 284 -1.78 4.36 -29.37
CA LEU A 284 -1.89 3.03 -28.78
C LEU A 284 -0.59 2.21 -28.89
N GLU A 285 0.13 2.33 -30.02
CA GLU A 285 1.40 1.63 -30.21
C GLU A 285 2.46 2.04 -29.18
N LYS A 286 2.55 3.33 -28.82
CA LYS A 286 3.47 3.81 -27.78
C LYS A 286 3.10 3.27 -26.40
N LEU A 287 1.81 3.25 -26.07
CA LEU A 287 1.31 2.68 -24.81
C LEU A 287 1.71 1.19 -24.71
N LEU A 288 1.48 0.43 -25.78
CA LEU A 288 1.84 -1.00 -25.82
C LEU A 288 3.35 -1.24 -25.80
N GLU A 289 4.15 -0.35 -26.41
CA GLU A 289 5.62 -0.38 -26.32
C GLU A 289 6.11 -0.17 -24.89
N ASP A 290 5.54 0.81 -24.19
CA ASP A 290 5.90 1.10 -22.80
C ASP A 290 5.42 -0.01 -21.86
N MET A 291 4.19 -0.52 -22.02
CA MET A 291 3.72 -1.70 -21.28
C MET A 291 4.60 -2.93 -21.54
N LEU A 292 5.01 -3.17 -22.79
CA LEU A 292 5.93 -4.26 -23.12
C LEU A 292 7.29 -4.07 -22.45
N ARG A 293 7.83 -2.83 -22.43
CA ARG A 293 9.07 -2.51 -21.71
C ARG A 293 8.94 -2.83 -20.21
N TYR A 294 7.90 -2.33 -19.55
CA TYR A 294 7.67 -2.59 -18.12
C TYR A 294 7.37 -4.06 -17.80
N SER A 295 6.74 -4.80 -18.72
CA SER A 295 6.51 -6.25 -18.53
C SER A 295 7.80 -7.05 -18.46
N LYS A 296 8.88 -6.61 -19.13
CA LYS A 296 10.21 -7.21 -19.02
C LYS A 296 10.82 -6.97 -17.64
N PHE A 297 10.64 -5.76 -17.08
CA PHE A 297 11.09 -5.47 -15.71
C PHE A 297 10.32 -6.29 -14.69
N TYR A 298 9.00 -6.40 -14.89
CA TYR A 298 8.16 -7.24 -14.04
C TYR A 298 8.58 -8.71 -14.09
N LYS A 299 8.92 -9.24 -15.29
CA LYS A 299 9.45 -10.61 -15.44
C LYS A 299 10.70 -10.84 -14.58
N LYS A 300 11.65 -9.90 -14.59
CA LYS A 300 12.87 -10.00 -13.77
C LYS A 300 12.55 -10.16 -12.28
N LEU A 301 11.53 -9.44 -11.79
CA LEU A 301 11.06 -9.55 -10.41
C LEU A 301 10.38 -10.89 -10.13
N LEU A 302 9.57 -11.39 -11.07
CA LEU A 302 8.87 -12.67 -10.93
C LEU A 302 9.82 -13.87 -10.93
N ASP A 303 10.87 -13.81 -11.75
CA ASP A 303 11.84 -14.89 -11.89
C ASP A 303 12.93 -14.81 -10.79
N GLY A 304 13.07 -13.65 -10.14
CA GLY A 304 14.13 -13.41 -9.17
C GLY A 304 15.52 -13.28 -9.82
N GLU A 305 15.56 -12.96 -11.11
CA GLU A 305 16.78 -12.91 -11.93
C GLU A 305 16.88 -11.57 -12.67
N SER A 306 18.04 -10.94 -12.57
CA SER A 306 18.31 -9.64 -13.19
C SER A 306 18.58 -9.73 -14.68
N GLY A 307 19.05 -10.88 -15.17
CA GLY A 307 19.53 -11.06 -16.54
C GLY A 307 20.90 -10.42 -16.84
N PHE A 308 21.61 -9.92 -15.81
CA PHE A 308 22.96 -9.37 -15.95
C PHE A 308 24.07 -10.40 -15.68
N ASN A 309 23.70 -11.63 -15.31
CA ASN A 309 24.63 -12.68 -14.86
C ASN A 309 25.50 -12.22 -13.69
N ASN A 310 24.92 -11.46 -12.76
CA ASN A 310 25.60 -11.00 -11.55
C ASN A 310 25.04 -11.80 -10.36
N ARG A 311 25.86 -12.71 -9.82
CA ARG A 311 25.46 -13.63 -8.75
C ARG A 311 24.94 -12.92 -7.51
N ASP A 312 25.54 -11.80 -7.12
CA ASP A 312 25.16 -11.09 -5.89
C ASP A 312 23.80 -10.41 -6.06
N LEU A 313 23.57 -9.75 -7.20
CA LEU A 313 22.29 -9.14 -7.54
C LEU A 313 21.19 -10.21 -7.69
N ASP A 314 21.44 -11.28 -8.43
CA ASP A 314 20.47 -12.36 -8.65
C ASP A 314 20.15 -13.07 -7.32
N SER A 315 21.13 -13.23 -6.43
CA SER A 315 20.89 -13.75 -5.08
C SER A 315 20.01 -12.81 -4.25
N ALA A 316 20.26 -11.50 -4.29
CA ALA A 316 19.43 -10.51 -3.60
C ALA A 316 18.00 -10.49 -4.14
N MET A 317 17.83 -10.52 -5.47
CA MET A 317 16.52 -10.58 -6.12
C MET A 317 15.76 -11.87 -5.78
N PHE A 318 16.42 -13.02 -5.80
CA PHE A 318 15.83 -14.30 -5.40
C PHE A 318 15.38 -14.28 -3.93
N ASN A 319 16.19 -13.70 -3.04
CA ASN A 319 15.82 -13.53 -1.63
C ASN A 319 14.56 -12.67 -1.49
N PHE A 320 14.48 -11.56 -2.23
CA PHE A 320 13.30 -10.69 -2.25
C PHE A 320 12.05 -11.36 -2.76
N MET A 321 12.17 -12.10 -3.86
CA MET A 321 11.07 -12.88 -4.43
C MET A 321 10.49 -13.84 -3.37
N LYS A 322 11.35 -14.52 -2.61
CA LYS A 322 10.93 -15.44 -1.54
C LYS A 322 10.35 -14.75 -0.30
N MET A 323 10.61 -13.45 -0.09
CA MET A 323 9.93 -12.69 0.97
C MET A 323 8.46 -12.36 0.65
N ASP A 324 8.04 -12.54 -0.61
CA ASP A 324 6.67 -12.32 -1.11
C ASP A 324 6.12 -10.92 -0.77
N ARG A 325 6.92 -9.88 -1.04
CA ARG A 325 6.55 -8.48 -0.80
C ARG A 325 6.22 -7.76 -2.10
N THR A 326 5.04 -8.06 -2.64
CA THR A 326 4.57 -7.46 -3.92
C THR A 326 4.46 -5.92 -3.87
N VAL A 327 4.38 -5.33 -2.67
CA VAL A 327 4.31 -3.86 -2.46
C VAL A 327 5.56 -3.11 -2.95
N THR A 328 6.70 -3.79 -3.09
CA THR A 328 7.94 -3.18 -3.60
C THR A 328 8.05 -3.25 -5.12
N GLU A 329 7.21 -4.02 -5.80
CA GLU A 329 7.30 -4.26 -7.24
C GLU A 329 7.24 -2.96 -8.06
N PRO A 330 6.34 -1.99 -7.79
CA PRO A 330 6.31 -0.73 -8.54
C PRO A 330 7.64 0.02 -8.46
N PHE A 331 8.21 0.13 -7.24
CA PHE A 331 9.49 0.78 -7.01
C PHE A 331 10.61 0.10 -7.80
N PHE A 332 10.75 -1.23 -7.71
CA PHE A 332 11.82 -1.92 -8.42
C PHE A 332 11.64 -1.89 -9.95
N MET A 333 10.40 -1.84 -10.45
CA MET A 333 10.14 -1.62 -11.88
C MET A 333 10.63 -0.23 -12.33
N GLU A 334 10.45 0.82 -11.53
CA GLU A 334 11.06 2.13 -11.80
C GLU A 334 12.58 2.10 -11.74
N ILE A 335 13.16 1.40 -10.75
CA ILE A 335 14.61 1.23 -10.64
C ILE A 335 15.19 0.56 -11.89
N PHE A 336 14.54 -0.50 -12.38
CA PHE A 336 14.94 -1.12 -13.65
C PHE A 336 14.74 -0.20 -14.85
N SER A 337 13.71 0.66 -14.86
CA SER A 337 13.56 1.70 -15.90
C SER A 337 14.74 2.67 -15.89
N LEU A 338 15.16 3.14 -14.72
CA LEU A 338 16.32 4.05 -14.58
C LEU A 338 17.62 3.36 -15.00
N GLN A 339 17.81 2.09 -14.66
CA GLN A 339 18.97 1.32 -15.11
C GLN A 339 18.95 1.11 -16.64
N ASP A 340 17.81 0.78 -17.23
CA ASP A 340 17.63 0.62 -18.67
C ASP A 340 17.91 1.93 -19.44
N GLU A 341 17.64 3.08 -18.80
CA GLU A 341 18.00 4.42 -19.29
C GLU A 341 19.48 4.80 -19.05
N GLY A 342 20.27 3.93 -18.44
CA GLY A 342 21.69 4.17 -18.12
C GLY A 342 21.93 5.14 -16.97
N LYS A 343 20.90 5.44 -16.17
CA LYS A 343 20.98 6.36 -15.01
C LYS A 343 21.47 5.68 -13.72
N LEU A 344 21.33 4.37 -13.63
CA LEU A 344 21.82 3.56 -12.51
C LEU A 344 22.74 2.45 -13.05
N ASN A 345 23.81 2.16 -12.32
CA ASN A 345 24.71 1.04 -12.63
C ASN A 345 24.38 -0.21 -11.78
N LEU A 346 25.12 -1.30 -11.99
CA LEU A 346 24.88 -2.55 -11.26
C LEU A 346 25.19 -2.45 -9.76
N ASP A 347 26.20 -1.67 -9.37
CA ASP A 347 26.54 -1.46 -7.96
C ASP A 347 25.44 -0.67 -7.25
N ASP A 348 24.83 0.31 -7.93
CA ASP A 348 23.65 1.01 -7.43
C ASP A 348 22.48 0.05 -7.21
N LEU A 349 22.21 -0.85 -8.17
CA LEU A 349 21.16 -1.86 -8.03
C LEU A 349 21.39 -2.76 -6.82
N ILE A 350 22.60 -3.29 -6.65
CA ILE A 350 22.96 -4.15 -5.51
C ILE A 350 22.75 -3.38 -4.20
N GLY A 351 23.26 -2.14 -4.12
CA GLY A 351 23.09 -1.29 -2.95
C GLY A 351 21.62 -0.98 -2.63
N ILE A 352 20.78 -0.75 -3.64
CA ILE A 352 19.33 -0.57 -3.45
C ILE A 352 18.71 -1.82 -2.84
N TYR A 353 18.96 -3.00 -3.43
CA TYR A 353 18.42 -4.25 -2.92
C TYR A 353 18.87 -4.51 -1.47
N GLU A 354 20.16 -4.38 -1.15
CA GLU A 354 20.68 -4.59 0.21
C GLU A 354 20.01 -3.69 1.25
N ILE A 355 19.82 -2.40 0.93
CA ILE A 355 19.21 -1.42 1.83
C ILE A 355 17.72 -1.74 2.05
N ILE A 356 16.98 -2.03 0.98
CA ILE A 356 15.57 -2.40 1.10
C ILE A 356 15.42 -3.74 1.84
N GLU A 357 16.36 -4.69 1.65
CA GLU A 357 16.35 -6.00 2.31
C GLU A 357 16.45 -5.83 3.83
N SER A 358 17.45 -5.06 4.27
CA SER A 358 17.66 -4.71 5.67
C SER A 358 16.46 -3.96 6.25
N TYR A 359 15.91 -2.99 5.51
CA TYR A 359 14.74 -2.23 5.92
C TYR A 359 13.51 -3.13 6.17
N LEU A 360 13.16 -4.00 5.22
CA LEU A 360 12.00 -4.88 5.34
C LEU A 360 12.19 -5.94 6.43
N PHE A 361 13.39 -6.53 6.52
CA PHE A 361 13.68 -7.55 7.52
C PHE A 361 13.64 -7.01 8.95
N ARG A 362 14.28 -5.86 9.20
CA ARG A 362 14.24 -5.19 10.50
C ARG A 362 12.82 -4.82 10.91
N ARG A 363 12.03 -4.27 9.98
CA ARG A 363 10.62 -3.95 10.22
C ARG A 363 9.80 -5.19 10.61
N ASN A 364 10.04 -6.32 9.95
CA ASN A 364 9.34 -7.57 10.27
C ASN A 364 9.65 -8.06 11.69
N ILE A 365 10.92 -8.06 12.07
CA ILE A 365 11.35 -8.49 13.41
C ILE A 365 10.79 -7.56 14.49
N CYS A 366 10.89 -6.25 14.31
CA CYS A 366 10.38 -5.23 15.23
C CYS A 366 8.85 -5.04 15.20
N GLY A 367 8.12 -5.82 14.40
CA GLY A 367 6.65 -5.77 14.37
C GLY A 367 6.07 -4.46 13.80
N VAL A 368 6.83 -3.75 12.95
CA VAL A 368 6.33 -2.53 12.29
C VAL A 368 5.29 -2.89 11.25
N GLY A 369 4.09 -2.31 11.35
CA GLY A 369 2.98 -2.60 10.44
C GLY A 369 3.31 -2.39 8.96
N THR A 370 2.69 -3.19 8.09
CA THR A 370 2.93 -3.15 6.63
C THR A 370 2.11 -2.08 5.90
N ASN A 371 1.14 -1.46 6.56
CA ASN A 371 0.17 -0.54 5.94
C ASN A 371 0.83 0.66 5.26
N ALA A 372 1.91 1.18 5.85
CA ALA A 372 2.64 2.32 5.29
C ALA A 372 3.50 1.97 4.07
N LEU A 373 3.84 0.67 3.87
CA LEU A 373 4.78 0.27 2.82
C LEU A 373 4.30 0.65 1.43
N ASN A 374 3.00 0.55 1.16
CA ASN A 374 2.46 0.90 -0.16
C ASN A 374 2.72 2.38 -0.50
N LYS A 375 2.38 3.29 0.43
CA LYS A 375 2.63 4.73 0.23
C LYS A 375 4.13 5.04 0.16
N ILE A 376 4.96 4.35 0.95
CA ILE A 376 6.41 4.57 0.98
C ILE A 376 7.02 4.17 -0.36
N PHE A 377 6.85 2.93 -0.82
CA PHE A 377 7.51 2.45 -2.03
C PHE A 377 6.98 3.13 -3.29
N LEU A 378 5.69 3.49 -3.32
CA LEU A 378 5.10 4.22 -4.44
C LEU A 378 5.73 5.60 -4.66
N ASN A 379 6.13 6.29 -3.58
CA ASN A 379 6.71 7.63 -3.66
C ASN A 379 8.24 7.63 -3.54
N LEU A 380 8.86 6.51 -3.19
CA LEU A 380 10.27 6.46 -2.81
C LEU A 380 11.20 6.98 -3.90
N ASN A 381 10.98 6.56 -5.15
CA ASN A 381 11.80 7.02 -6.27
C ASN A 381 11.66 8.53 -6.50
N LYS A 382 10.42 9.03 -6.47
CA LYS A 382 10.11 10.46 -6.60
C LYS A 382 10.74 11.29 -5.48
N ASP A 383 10.63 10.83 -4.23
CA ASP A 383 11.24 11.48 -3.06
C ASP A 383 12.77 11.58 -3.22
N ILE A 384 13.42 10.50 -3.67
CA ILE A 384 14.87 10.43 -3.86
C ILE A 384 15.34 11.39 -4.94
N ILE A 385 14.68 11.39 -6.11
CA ILE A 385 15.02 12.28 -7.23
C ILE A 385 14.76 13.73 -6.84
N ARG A 386 13.74 14.01 -6.04
CA ARG A 386 13.37 15.38 -5.65
C ARG A 386 14.42 16.11 -4.82
N TYR A 387 15.31 15.40 -4.13
CA TYR A 387 16.33 16.04 -3.30
C TYR A 387 17.28 16.96 -4.09
N ASP A 388 17.62 16.61 -5.32
CA ASP A 388 18.54 17.39 -6.16
C ASP A 388 18.13 17.45 -7.65
N GLY A 389 17.08 16.74 -8.04
CA GLY A 389 16.61 16.60 -9.42
C GLY A 389 17.40 15.59 -10.25
N SER A 390 18.24 14.75 -9.63
CA SER A 390 19.16 13.84 -10.31
C SER A 390 19.07 12.40 -9.80
N THR A 391 19.74 11.49 -10.50
CA THR A 391 19.97 10.11 -10.03
C THR A 391 21.35 9.92 -9.41
N ASP A 392 22.16 10.98 -9.32
CA ASP A 392 23.51 10.91 -8.77
C ASP A 392 23.46 10.51 -7.29
N LYS A 393 24.36 9.62 -6.88
CA LYS A 393 24.43 9.09 -5.50
C LYS A 393 23.08 8.52 -5.02
N TYR A 394 22.33 7.86 -5.91
CA TYR A 394 20.99 7.34 -5.63
C TYR A 394 20.92 6.53 -4.32
N VAL A 395 21.86 5.61 -4.12
CA VAL A 395 21.91 4.75 -2.93
C VAL A 395 22.07 5.57 -1.65
N GLU A 396 22.87 6.64 -1.66
CA GLU A 396 23.04 7.51 -0.50
C GLU A 396 21.76 8.31 -0.20
N LYS A 397 21.09 8.81 -1.23
CA LYS A 397 19.78 9.47 -1.10
C LYS A 397 18.69 8.52 -0.59
N LEU A 398 18.71 7.27 -1.04
CA LEU A 398 17.82 6.21 -0.55
C LEU A 398 18.03 5.97 0.95
N LYS A 399 19.28 5.81 1.38
CA LYS A 399 19.63 5.66 2.80
C LYS A 399 19.13 6.85 3.61
N TYR A 400 19.40 8.08 3.15
CA TYR A 400 18.95 9.31 3.79
C TYR A 400 17.42 9.34 3.93
N ASN A 401 16.68 9.03 2.87
CA ASN A 401 15.22 9.03 2.88
C ASN A 401 14.67 8.07 3.95
N LEU A 402 15.12 6.81 3.95
CA LEU A 402 14.57 5.78 4.83
C LEU A 402 14.96 5.97 6.30
N ILE A 403 16.17 6.44 6.60
CA ILE A 403 16.62 6.77 7.96
C ILE A 403 15.76 7.88 8.58
N ASN A 404 15.32 8.83 7.76
CA ASN A 404 14.51 9.97 8.21
C ASN A 404 13.00 9.69 8.30
N LYS A 405 12.51 8.54 7.81
CA LYS A 405 11.11 8.15 8.01
C LYS A 405 10.83 7.92 9.50
N ARG A 406 9.62 8.30 9.95
CA ARG A 406 9.17 8.20 11.36
C ARG A 406 7.99 7.22 11.50
N ASP A 407 7.64 6.89 12.75
CA ASP A 407 6.46 6.12 13.12
C ASP A 407 6.27 4.83 12.31
N SER A 408 5.15 4.70 11.59
CA SER A 408 4.83 3.53 10.77
C SER A 408 5.76 3.37 9.55
N GLY A 409 6.52 4.40 9.17
CA GLY A 409 7.49 4.39 8.08
C GLY A 409 8.94 4.19 8.52
N ARG A 410 9.24 4.21 9.82
CA ARG A 410 10.61 4.24 10.34
C ARG A 410 11.45 3.02 9.95
N PHE A 411 12.76 3.23 9.89
CA PHE A 411 13.78 2.19 9.81
C PHE A 411 14.24 1.83 11.24
N PRO A 412 13.97 0.60 11.75
CA PRO A 412 14.37 0.23 13.11
C PRO A 412 15.89 0.30 13.33
N LYS A 413 16.30 1.00 14.39
CA LYS A 413 17.72 1.17 14.77
C LYS A 413 18.31 -0.13 15.35
N ASP A 414 19.63 -0.16 15.51
CA ASP A 414 20.35 -1.34 15.99
C ASP A 414 19.88 -1.79 17.37
N GLU A 415 19.66 -0.87 18.31
CA GLU A 415 19.20 -1.22 19.66
C GLU A 415 17.81 -1.87 19.63
N GLU A 416 16.86 -1.23 18.93
CA GLU A 416 15.50 -1.74 18.78
C GLU A 416 15.49 -3.12 18.08
N PHE A 417 16.27 -3.27 17.01
CA PHE A 417 16.35 -4.51 16.26
C PHE A 417 16.98 -5.64 17.08
N TYR A 418 18.07 -5.35 17.78
CA TYR A 418 18.74 -6.31 18.66
C TYR A 418 17.80 -6.82 19.75
N GLU A 419 17.12 -5.92 20.47
CA GLU A 419 16.19 -6.28 21.55
C GLU A 419 15.01 -7.12 21.03
N ASN A 420 14.41 -6.72 19.90
CA ASN A 420 13.29 -7.45 19.32
C ASN A 420 13.71 -8.81 18.78
N LEU A 421 14.87 -8.92 18.12
CA LEU A 421 15.38 -10.19 17.61
C LEU A 421 15.74 -11.14 18.76
N ASN A 422 16.32 -10.62 19.85
CA ASN A 422 16.68 -11.40 21.02
C ASN A 422 15.47 -12.05 21.71
N ASN A 423 14.33 -11.34 21.72
CA ASN A 423 13.09 -11.79 22.34
C ASN A 423 12.15 -12.52 21.38
N LYS A 424 12.48 -12.60 20.08
CA LYS A 424 11.59 -13.19 19.07
C LYS A 424 11.58 -14.72 19.15
N GLU A 425 10.39 -15.29 19.15
CA GLU A 425 10.18 -16.72 18.91
C GLU A 425 10.26 -17.01 17.40
N ILE A 426 11.48 -17.12 16.90
CA ILE A 426 11.79 -17.31 15.47
C ILE A 426 11.04 -18.49 14.87
N TYR A 427 10.97 -19.62 15.58
CA TYR A 427 10.30 -20.82 15.06
C TYR A 427 8.82 -20.58 14.75
N LEU A 428 8.14 -19.78 15.58
CA LEU A 428 6.72 -19.47 15.47
C LEU A 428 6.41 -18.36 14.45
N MET A 429 7.43 -17.72 13.88
CA MET A 429 7.24 -16.73 12.81
C MET A 429 6.50 -17.35 11.62
N ARG A 430 5.50 -16.61 11.14
CA ARG A 430 4.71 -16.93 9.95
C ARG A 430 5.30 -16.23 8.71
N GLY A 431 5.23 -16.89 7.56
CA GLY A 431 5.64 -16.34 6.26
C GLY A 431 7.12 -16.55 5.92
N GLY A 432 7.54 -16.04 4.75
CA GLY A 432 8.86 -16.29 4.16
C GLY A 432 10.06 -15.74 4.94
N PHE A 433 9.85 -14.79 5.86
CA PHE A 433 10.91 -14.15 6.65
C PHE A 433 11.69 -15.14 7.55
N LYS A 434 11.03 -16.21 7.99
CA LYS A 434 11.69 -17.27 8.77
C LYS A 434 12.72 -18.03 7.93
N ASN A 435 12.31 -18.52 6.76
CA ASN A 435 13.20 -19.25 5.85
C ASN A 435 14.30 -18.33 5.33
N TYR A 436 13.96 -17.06 5.06
CA TYR A 436 14.92 -16.02 4.70
C TYR A 436 16.03 -15.84 5.74
N LEU A 437 15.69 -15.73 7.03
CA LEU A 437 16.67 -15.57 8.11
C LEU A 437 17.73 -16.67 8.05
N PHE A 438 17.29 -17.92 8.00
CA PHE A 438 18.16 -19.09 7.97
C PHE A 438 18.99 -19.18 6.69
N ASN A 439 18.38 -18.92 5.53
CA ASN A 439 19.10 -18.88 4.25
C ASN A 439 20.18 -17.80 4.26
N LYS A 440 19.88 -16.59 4.77
CA LYS A 440 20.81 -15.47 4.77
C LYS A 440 21.97 -15.73 5.73
N ILE A 441 21.72 -16.25 6.94
CA ILE A 441 22.80 -16.58 7.91
C ILE A 441 23.72 -17.67 7.36
N GLU A 442 23.17 -18.76 6.81
CA GLU A 442 23.97 -19.87 6.28
C GLU A 442 24.84 -19.45 5.10
N ASN A 443 24.28 -18.64 4.18
CA ASN A 443 24.95 -18.26 2.94
C ASN A 443 25.73 -16.93 3.02
N TYR A 444 25.76 -16.25 4.18
CA TYR A 444 26.42 -14.96 4.29
C TYR A 444 27.94 -15.05 4.03
N LYS A 445 28.43 -14.19 3.11
CA LYS A 445 29.85 -14.03 2.73
C LYS A 445 30.58 -15.35 2.38
N THR A 446 29.89 -16.33 1.79
CA THR A 446 30.50 -17.57 1.30
C THR A 446 30.15 -17.84 -0.15
N VAL A 447 31.11 -18.38 -0.91
CA VAL A 447 30.88 -18.85 -2.28
C VAL A 447 30.31 -20.27 -2.30
N GLU A 448 30.46 -21.03 -1.21
CA GLU A 448 29.96 -22.40 -1.03
C GLU A 448 28.49 -22.42 -0.56
N THR A 449 27.65 -21.68 -1.27
CA THR A 449 26.24 -21.49 -0.89
C THR A 449 25.45 -22.81 -0.94
N LYS A 450 24.49 -22.96 -0.03
CA LYS A 450 23.51 -24.05 0.01
C LYS A 450 22.13 -23.51 -0.38
N ASP A 451 21.36 -24.31 -1.13
CA ASP A 451 19.99 -23.95 -1.49
C ASP A 451 19.03 -24.23 -0.34
N ILE A 452 19.11 -23.40 0.71
CA ILE A 452 18.33 -23.57 1.93
C ILE A 452 16.83 -23.39 1.65
N TYR A 453 16.48 -22.42 0.81
CA TYR A 453 15.08 -22.12 0.53
C TYR A 453 14.35 -23.27 -0.14
N ASN A 454 14.85 -23.77 -1.27
CA ASN A 454 14.11 -24.77 -2.01
C ASN A 454 14.04 -26.09 -1.23
N HIS A 455 15.08 -26.43 -0.45
CA HIS A 455 15.04 -27.57 0.45
C HIS A 455 14.11 -27.41 1.65
N LEU A 456 13.90 -26.19 2.16
CA LEU A 456 12.86 -25.96 3.17
C LEU A 456 11.45 -26.01 2.55
N ASP A 457 11.29 -25.52 1.31
CA ASP A 457 10.01 -25.50 0.60
C ASP A 457 9.55 -26.91 0.17
N ASP A 458 10.48 -27.77 -0.28
CA ASP A 458 10.20 -29.16 -0.69
C ASP A 458 10.16 -30.16 0.49
N GLY A 459 10.51 -29.71 1.71
CA GLY A 459 10.53 -30.51 2.93
C GLY A 459 11.77 -31.38 3.12
N THR A 460 12.77 -31.28 2.25
CA THR A 460 14.07 -31.96 2.39
C THR A 460 14.81 -31.49 3.63
N TYR A 461 14.77 -30.18 3.91
CA TYR A 461 15.28 -29.58 5.14
C TYR A 461 14.14 -29.21 6.06
N SER A 462 14.46 -29.20 7.35
CA SER A 462 13.58 -28.73 8.40
C SER A 462 14.37 -27.90 9.41
N ILE A 463 13.67 -27.01 10.11
CA ILE A 463 14.22 -26.27 11.24
C ILE A 463 14.20 -27.21 12.45
N GLU A 464 15.39 -27.57 12.93
CA GLU A 464 15.59 -28.44 14.08
C GLU A 464 15.76 -27.65 15.36
N HIS A 465 15.20 -28.20 16.44
CA HIS A 465 15.41 -27.70 17.80
C HIS A 465 16.54 -28.49 18.43
N ILE A 466 17.65 -27.83 18.78
CA ILE A 466 18.81 -28.51 19.35
C ILE A 466 18.41 -29.14 20.68
N MET A 467 17.91 -28.32 21.61
CA MET A 467 17.08 -28.74 22.73
C MET A 467 15.63 -28.94 22.23
N PRO A 468 15.07 -30.14 22.31
CA PRO A 468 13.81 -30.52 21.64
C PRO A 468 12.58 -29.85 22.25
N GLN A 469 11.48 -29.84 21.48
CA GLN A 469 10.18 -29.34 21.94
C GLN A 469 9.63 -30.09 23.14
N LYS A 470 9.96 -31.38 23.27
CA LYS A 470 9.61 -32.20 24.42
C LYS A 470 10.89 -32.72 25.08
N LEU A 471 11.12 -32.30 26.32
CA LEU A 471 12.22 -32.81 27.15
C LEU A 471 11.98 -34.28 27.51
N ASN A 472 13.06 -35.04 27.57
CA ASN A 472 13.11 -36.40 28.11
C ASN A 472 14.05 -36.43 29.34
N ASP A 473 14.17 -37.60 29.97
CA ASP A 473 14.99 -37.75 31.18
C ASP A 473 16.45 -37.33 30.95
N ASP A 474 17.05 -37.68 29.79
CA ASP A 474 18.41 -37.26 29.42
C ASP A 474 18.57 -35.73 29.45
N TRP A 475 17.56 -34.98 28.97
CA TRP A 475 17.59 -33.51 28.97
C TRP A 475 17.34 -32.90 30.36
N PHE A 476 16.52 -33.53 31.21
CA PHE A 476 16.37 -33.10 32.61
C PHE A 476 17.68 -33.27 33.39
N GLU A 477 18.43 -34.34 33.12
CA GLU A 477 19.75 -34.54 33.71
C GLU A 477 20.79 -33.54 33.18
N GLU A 478 20.81 -33.25 31.87
CA GLU A 478 21.76 -32.30 31.26
C GLU A 478 21.50 -30.85 31.69
N LEU A 479 20.24 -30.42 31.82
CA LEU A 479 19.87 -29.04 32.14
C LEU A 479 19.78 -28.76 33.66
N GLY A 480 19.67 -29.81 34.48
CA GLY A 480 19.59 -29.71 35.94
C GLY A 480 18.27 -29.14 36.47
N ASP A 481 18.29 -28.63 37.70
CA ASP A 481 17.08 -28.26 38.46
C ASP A 481 16.21 -27.17 37.79
N ASN A 482 16.79 -26.35 36.90
CA ASN A 482 16.10 -25.25 36.20
C ASN A 482 15.67 -25.61 34.76
N ALA A 483 15.64 -26.90 34.40
CA ALA A 483 15.38 -27.36 33.04
C ALA A 483 14.12 -26.76 32.39
N GLU A 484 13.01 -26.66 33.14
CA GLU A 484 11.74 -26.13 32.63
C GLU A 484 11.82 -24.63 32.32
N GLU A 485 12.46 -23.83 33.19
CA GLU A 485 12.63 -22.38 32.97
C GLU A 485 13.53 -22.11 31.76
N ILE A 486 14.63 -22.85 31.65
CA ILE A 486 15.54 -22.79 30.50
C ILE A 486 14.78 -23.16 29.22
N HIS A 487 13.98 -24.22 29.26
CA HIS A 487 13.18 -24.67 28.12
C HIS A 487 12.19 -23.61 27.64
N GLU A 488 11.37 -23.08 28.54
CA GLU A 488 10.39 -22.04 28.22
C GLU A 488 11.06 -20.79 27.63
N LYS A 489 12.19 -20.37 28.20
CA LYS A 489 12.94 -19.19 27.76
C LYS A 489 13.53 -19.33 26.36
N TRP A 490 14.01 -20.52 25.98
CA TRP A 490 14.90 -20.69 24.83
C TRP A 490 14.33 -21.51 23.68
N ILE A 491 13.27 -22.30 23.89
CA ILE A 491 12.83 -23.33 22.95
C ILE A 491 12.67 -22.82 21.50
N HIS A 492 12.02 -21.68 21.31
CA HIS A 492 11.74 -21.10 19.99
C HIS A 492 12.68 -19.96 19.57
N LYS A 493 13.75 -19.69 20.33
CA LYS A 493 14.71 -18.62 20.05
C LYS A 493 15.82 -19.07 19.11
N LEU A 494 16.40 -18.12 18.38
CA LEU A 494 17.39 -18.35 17.33
C LEU A 494 18.57 -19.24 17.78
N GLY A 495 19.08 -19.03 18.99
CA GLY A 495 20.20 -19.78 19.56
C GLY A 495 19.93 -21.28 19.69
N ASN A 496 18.68 -21.70 19.89
CA ASN A 496 18.30 -23.11 20.00
C ASN A 496 17.88 -23.75 18.66
N LEU A 497 17.93 -22.99 17.56
CA LEU A 497 17.45 -23.46 16.26
C LEU A 497 18.59 -23.65 15.27
N THR A 498 18.43 -24.65 14.41
CA THR A 498 19.32 -24.87 13.26
C THR A 498 18.59 -25.54 12.11
N ILE A 499 19.28 -25.83 11.01
CA ILE A 499 18.73 -26.50 9.83
C ILE A 499 19.32 -27.91 9.73
N THR A 500 18.47 -28.89 9.40
CA THR A 500 18.91 -30.25 9.09
C THR A 500 17.94 -30.94 8.13
N GLY A 501 18.46 -31.85 7.30
CA GLY A 501 17.65 -32.78 6.51
C GLY A 501 17.35 -34.11 7.21
N TYR A 502 17.83 -34.29 8.45
CA TYR A 502 17.76 -35.58 9.17
C TYR A 502 17.04 -35.44 10.52
N ASN A 503 16.03 -34.57 10.59
CA ASN A 503 15.31 -34.29 11.83
C ASN A 503 14.64 -35.55 12.42
N SER A 504 14.11 -36.43 11.56
CA SER A 504 13.58 -37.75 11.96
C SER A 504 14.56 -38.61 12.77
N ASP A 505 15.86 -38.48 12.49
CA ASP A 505 16.91 -39.27 13.12
C ASP A 505 17.37 -38.65 14.45
N MET A 506 17.18 -37.33 14.60
CA MET A 506 17.56 -36.56 15.79
C MET A 506 16.45 -36.58 16.84
N GLY A 507 15.23 -36.19 16.46
CA GLY A 507 14.04 -36.18 17.32
C GLY A 507 14.29 -35.55 18.70
N ASN A 508 13.84 -36.24 19.75
CA ASN A 508 14.03 -35.80 21.15
C ASN A 508 15.30 -36.36 21.78
N SER A 509 16.29 -36.79 20.99
CA SER A 509 17.54 -37.35 21.54
C SER A 509 18.35 -36.31 22.30
N SER A 510 19.24 -36.76 23.20
CA SER A 510 20.20 -35.87 23.89
C SER A 510 21.14 -35.17 22.92
N PHE A 511 21.76 -34.08 23.35
CA PHE A 511 22.67 -33.31 22.50
C PHE A 511 23.82 -34.17 21.95
N THR A 512 24.45 -34.99 22.79
CA THR A 512 25.53 -35.89 22.37
C THR A 512 25.10 -36.83 21.24
N LYS A 513 23.87 -37.38 21.31
CA LYS A 513 23.32 -38.24 20.25
C LYS A 513 23.08 -37.45 18.96
N LYS A 514 22.52 -36.23 19.05
CA LYS A 514 22.32 -35.33 17.90
C LYS A 514 23.64 -34.86 17.28
N ARG A 515 24.71 -34.74 18.07
CA ARG A 515 26.04 -34.32 17.61
C ARG A 515 26.82 -35.46 16.95
N ASP A 516 26.88 -36.62 17.60
CA ASP A 516 27.78 -37.73 17.24
C ASP A 516 27.10 -38.86 16.43
N GLY A 517 25.77 -38.82 16.32
CA GLY A 517 24.97 -39.82 15.63
C GLY A 517 25.34 -40.06 14.16
N LYS A 518 24.66 -41.01 13.52
CA LYS A 518 24.93 -41.37 12.12
C LYS A 518 24.84 -40.15 11.19
N HIS A 519 23.84 -39.31 11.42
CA HIS A 519 23.56 -38.07 10.70
C HIS A 519 23.72 -36.82 11.59
N GLY A 520 24.58 -36.90 12.62
CA GLY A 520 24.73 -35.83 13.61
C GLY A 520 25.49 -34.60 13.13
N PHE A 521 25.50 -33.54 13.94
CA PHE A 521 26.10 -32.24 13.60
C PHE A 521 27.56 -32.32 13.15
N LYS A 522 28.38 -33.24 13.70
CA LYS A 522 29.78 -33.45 13.27
C LYS A 522 29.96 -33.87 11.81
N LYS A 523 28.90 -34.38 11.18
CA LYS A 523 28.90 -34.82 9.77
C LYS A 523 28.06 -33.90 8.88
N SER A 524 27.52 -32.82 9.44
CA SER A 524 26.68 -31.89 8.70
C SER A 524 27.51 -31.01 7.76
N GLY A 525 27.04 -30.88 6.52
CA GLY A 525 27.57 -29.93 5.54
C GLY A 525 27.02 -28.50 5.66
N ILE A 526 26.10 -28.26 6.61
CA ILE A 526 25.55 -26.94 6.95
C ILE A 526 26.52 -26.22 7.89
N ARG A 527 26.94 -25.01 7.54
CA ARG A 527 27.91 -24.19 8.28
C ARG A 527 27.41 -23.85 9.67
N MET A 528 26.13 -23.49 9.83
CA MET A 528 25.54 -23.23 11.14
C MET A 528 25.66 -24.41 12.13
N ASN A 529 25.78 -25.65 11.64
CA ASN A 529 25.95 -26.85 12.49
C ASN A 529 27.41 -27.10 12.88
N GLN A 530 28.38 -26.46 12.23
CA GLN A 530 29.81 -26.72 12.49
C GLN A 530 30.22 -26.23 13.88
N ASP A 531 29.68 -25.11 14.35
CA ASP A 531 29.94 -24.64 15.72
C ASP A 531 29.35 -25.61 16.76
N LEU A 532 28.17 -26.19 16.47
CA LEU A 532 27.53 -27.19 17.34
C LEU A 532 28.34 -28.49 17.41
N ALA A 533 29.04 -28.83 16.33
CA ALA A 533 29.88 -30.03 16.26
C ALA A 533 31.07 -29.99 17.23
N LEU A 534 31.48 -28.79 17.66
CA LEU A 534 32.65 -28.56 18.53
C LEU A 534 32.32 -28.51 20.02
N LEU A 535 31.04 -28.41 20.38
CA LEU A 535 30.60 -28.30 21.77
C LEU A 535 30.45 -29.67 22.41
N ASP A 536 30.79 -29.78 23.70
CA ASP A 536 30.69 -31.02 24.47
C ASP A 536 29.29 -31.23 25.09
N SER A 537 28.63 -30.15 25.50
CA SER A 537 27.32 -30.06 26.14
C SER A 537 26.42 -29.02 25.46
N TRP A 538 25.13 -29.02 25.83
CA TRP A 538 24.16 -28.02 25.38
C TRP A 538 23.24 -27.60 26.53
N GLY A 539 23.73 -26.67 27.35
CA GLY A 539 22.99 -26.03 28.43
C GLY A 539 22.66 -24.57 28.12
N GLU A 540 22.17 -23.85 29.13
CA GLU A 540 21.81 -22.43 29.00
C GLU A 540 22.99 -21.55 28.59
N GLU A 541 24.20 -21.81 29.12
CA GLU A 541 25.39 -21.03 28.80
C GLU A 541 25.77 -21.11 27.31
N GLU A 542 25.72 -22.31 26.72
CA GLU A 542 25.98 -22.50 25.29
C GLU A 542 24.90 -21.88 24.42
N ILE A 543 23.62 -22.00 24.82
CA ILE A 543 22.50 -21.37 24.11
C ILE A 543 22.64 -19.85 24.13
N GLU A 544 22.93 -19.25 25.29
CA GLU A 544 23.07 -17.80 25.44
C GLU A 544 24.25 -17.26 24.62
N LYS A 545 25.39 -17.96 24.65
CA LYS A 545 26.55 -17.60 23.84
C LYS A 545 26.21 -17.64 22.35
N ARG A 546 25.62 -18.74 21.87
CA ARG A 546 25.24 -18.88 20.46
C ARG A 546 24.19 -17.86 20.05
N GLN A 547 23.19 -17.60 20.89
CA GLN A 547 22.20 -16.55 20.67
C GLN A 547 22.91 -15.21 20.45
N LYS A 548 23.82 -14.83 21.36
CA LYS A 548 24.57 -13.57 21.28
C LYS A 548 25.40 -13.47 20.00
N ASP A 549 26.10 -14.54 19.63
CA ASP A 549 26.94 -14.57 18.42
C ASP A 549 26.08 -14.41 17.15
N LEU A 550 24.95 -15.12 17.07
CA LEU A 550 24.00 -15.00 15.96
C LEU A 550 23.33 -13.62 15.91
N LEU A 551 23.01 -13.01 17.05
CA LEU A 551 22.48 -11.65 17.12
C LEU A 551 23.49 -10.63 16.63
N ASN A 552 24.75 -10.72 17.07
CA ASN A 552 25.82 -9.82 16.63
C ASN A 552 26.05 -9.93 15.11
N LEU A 553 26.08 -11.15 14.58
CA LEU A 553 26.15 -11.38 13.13
C LEU A 553 24.95 -10.77 12.42
N SER A 554 23.74 -10.95 12.95
CA SER A 554 22.51 -10.45 12.35
C SER A 554 22.47 -8.91 12.30
N VAL A 555 22.75 -8.24 13.42
CA VAL A 555 22.59 -6.78 13.57
C VAL A 555 23.72 -6.01 12.91
N TYR A 556 24.98 -6.41 13.15
CA TYR A 556 26.15 -5.61 12.78
C TYR A 556 26.80 -6.02 11.47
N GLU A 557 26.47 -7.21 10.96
CA GLU A 557 27.04 -7.76 9.73
C GLU A 557 26.01 -7.94 8.61
N ILE A 558 24.94 -8.73 8.83
CA ILE A 558 24.01 -9.09 7.75
C ILE A 558 23.04 -7.95 7.43
N TRP A 559 22.27 -7.51 8.42
CA TRP A 559 21.22 -6.50 8.23
C TRP A 559 21.67 -5.18 8.84
N LYS A 560 22.74 -4.56 8.33
CA LYS A 560 23.26 -3.33 8.94
C LYS A 560 22.24 -2.19 8.90
N TYR A 561 22.21 -1.37 9.94
CA TYR A 561 21.56 -0.07 9.87
C TYR A 561 22.39 0.84 8.95
N PRO A 562 21.79 1.46 7.94
CA PRO A 562 22.55 2.28 7.01
C PRO A 562 23.08 3.54 7.67
N THR A 563 24.26 3.95 7.21
CA THR A 563 24.80 5.30 7.43
C THR A 563 24.96 5.97 6.08
N THR A 564 24.74 7.28 6.02
CA THR A 564 24.91 8.05 4.80
C THR A 564 25.63 9.35 5.09
N ASN A 565 26.48 9.75 4.15
CA ASN A 565 27.14 11.06 4.14
C ASN A 565 26.42 12.05 3.21
N PHE A 566 25.23 11.69 2.73
CA PHE A 566 24.41 12.60 1.94
C PHE A 566 23.79 13.65 2.84
N GLU A 567 24.15 14.89 2.58
CA GLU A 567 23.54 16.09 3.15
C GLU A 567 22.82 16.82 2.01
N LEU A 568 21.59 17.26 2.27
CA LEU A 568 20.82 18.03 1.29
C LEU A 568 21.50 19.37 1.03
N GLN A 569 22.09 19.52 -0.15
CA GLN A 569 22.65 20.81 -0.60
C GLN A 569 21.58 21.67 -1.29
N ARG A 570 20.58 22.14 -0.55
CA ARG A 570 19.76 23.33 -0.89
C ARG A 570 19.26 23.95 0.40
N GLU A 571 19.29 25.29 0.48
CA GLU A 571 18.90 26.14 1.63
C GLU A 571 17.84 25.49 2.54
N ASP A 572 18.07 25.53 3.85
CA ASP A 572 17.30 24.87 4.91
C ASP A 572 15.78 25.14 4.85
N LEU A 573 15.07 24.39 4.01
CA LEU A 573 13.62 24.48 3.86
C LEU A 573 13.00 23.12 4.17
N GLU A 574 12.23 23.05 5.26
CA GLU A 574 11.35 21.91 5.51
C GLU A 574 10.17 21.94 4.53
N TYR A 575 9.65 20.77 4.17
CA TYR A 575 8.48 20.66 3.30
C TYR A 575 7.52 19.56 3.74
N THR A 576 6.25 19.69 3.37
CA THR A 576 5.23 18.63 3.53
C THR A 576 4.23 18.67 2.38
N SER A 577 3.68 17.53 1.99
CA SER A 577 2.55 17.49 1.06
C SER A 577 1.23 17.77 1.80
N LEU A 578 0.20 18.25 1.08
CA LEU A 578 -1.18 18.28 1.58
C LEU A 578 -1.70 16.86 1.90
N ALA A 579 -1.16 15.81 1.29
CA ALA A 579 -1.50 14.40 1.55
C ALA A 579 -0.92 13.83 2.86
N ASP A 580 -0.07 14.59 3.55
CA ASP A 580 0.59 14.16 4.79
C ASP A 580 -0.17 14.72 6.00
N ASP A 581 -1.21 14.00 6.42
CA ASP A 581 -2.09 14.39 7.55
C ASP A 581 -1.38 14.40 8.93
N ASP A 582 -0.16 13.84 9.01
CA ASP A 582 0.61 13.68 10.25
C ASP A 582 1.54 14.87 10.56
N TYR A 583 1.57 15.90 9.70
CA TYR A 583 2.50 17.02 9.82
C TYR A 583 1.85 18.27 10.45
N ASP A 584 2.28 18.67 11.65
CA ASP A 584 1.78 19.89 12.30
C ASP A 584 2.47 21.13 11.71
N LEU A 585 1.70 21.91 10.95
CA LEU A 585 2.15 23.15 10.30
C LEU A 585 1.95 24.39 11.18
N LYS A 586 1.50 24.22 12.43
CA LYS A 586 1.29 25.32 13.35
C LYS A 586 2.60 26.03 13.72
N GLY A 587 2.62 27.35 13.54
CA GLY A 587 3.76 28.18 13.89
C GLY A 587 4.87 28.22 12.84
N LYS A 588 4.77 27.45 11.75
CA LYS A 588 5.76 27.46 10.66
C LYS A 588 5.55 28.64 9.72
N ARG A 589 6.64 29.24 9.23
CA ARG A 589 6.57 30.34 8.25
C ARG A 589 6.64 29.78 6.84
N ILE A 590 5.52 29.83 6.12
CA ILE A 590 5.47 29.44 4.70
C ILE A 590 6.37 30.36 3.86
N LEU A 591 7.10 29.77 2.93
CA LEU A 591 7.99 30.47 2.01
C LEU A 591 7.51 30.35 0.57
N LYS A 592 7.19 29.13 0.15
CA LYS A 592 6.69 28.83 -1.18
C LYS A 592 5.79 27.60 -1.15
N ILE A 593 5.00 27.45 -2.19
CA ILE A 593 4.30 26.20 -2.50
C ILE A 593 4.79 25.69 -3.85
N ASN A 594 4.73 24.39 -4.06
CA ASN A 594 4.72 23.80 -5.39
C ASN A 594 3.32 23.23 -5.62
N PHE A 595 2.62 23.74 -6.62
CA PHE A 595 1.33 23.22 -7.04
C PHE A 595 1.43 22.72 -8.48
N ARG A 596 1.20 21.41 -8.70
CA ARG A 596 1.30 20.74 -10.02
C ARG A 596 2.63 20.95 -10.75
N GLY A 597 3.73 21.11 -10.01
CA GLY A 597 5.06 21.33 -10.57
C GLY A 597 5.47 22.80 -10.68
N GLU A 598 4.55 23.76 -10.50
CA GLU A 598 4.85 25.19 -10.51
C GLU A 598 5.13 25.72 -9.10
N GLU A 599 6.24 26.45 -8.94
CA GLU A 599 6.62 27.05 -7.66
C GLU A 599 6.17 28.51 -7.55
N SER A 600 5.55 28.87 -6.43
CA SER A 600 5.12 30.23 -6.11
C SER A 600 5.46 30.59 -4.67
N SER A 601 6.02 31.79 -4.45
CA SER A 601 6.48 32.25 -3.14
C SER A 601 5.46 33.15 -2.43
N PHE A 602 5.34 33.01 -1.12
CA PHE A 602 4.34 33.70 -0.30
C PHE A 602 4.95 34.25 1.00
N LYS A 603 4.36 35.33 1.53
CA LYS A 603 4.81 35.94 2.79
C LYS A 603 4.15 35.33 4.02
N ASN A 604 2.95 34.79 3.86
CA ASN A 604 2.15 34.23 4.95
C ASN A 604 1.18 33.15 4.43
N TRP A 605 0.61 32.38 5.34
CA TRP A 605 -0.30 31.27 5.02
C TRP A 605 -1.64 31.72 4.43
N VAL A 606 -2.06 32.96 4.66
CA VAL A 606 -3.33 33.47 4.11
C VAL A 606 -3.18 33.67 2.60
N ASP A 607 -2.09 34.29 2.15
CA ASP A 607 -1.81 34.52 0.73
C ASP A 607 -1.69 33.19 -0.04
N ALA A 608 -0.94 32.23 0.49
CA ALA A 608 -0.78 30.91 -0.10
C ALA A 608 -2.11 30.16 -0.19
N PHE A 609 -2.92 30.21 0.87
CA PHE A 609 -4.25 29.59 0.93
C PHE A 609 -5.20 30.16 -0.14
N ILE A 610 -5.22 31.49 -0.29
CA ILE A 610 -6.08 32.18 -1.27
C ILE A 610 -5.62 31.88 -2.70
N PHE A 611 -4.31 31.85 -2.92
CA PHE A 611 -3.75 31.56 -4.24
C PHE A 611 -4.21 30.20 -4.77
N VAL A 612 -4.11 29.15 -3.94
CA VAL A 612 -4.57 27.81 -4.32
C VAL A 612 -6.08 27.79 -4.59
N ILE A 613 -6.89 28.43 -3.74
CA ILE A 613 -8.35 28.51 -3.95
C ILE A 613 -8.69 29.22 -5.27
N LYS A 614 -7.98 30.30 -5.61
CA LYS A 614 -8.20 31.05 -6.85
C LYS A 614 -7.87 30.21 -8.08
N ILE A 615 -6.76 29.47 -8.07
CA ILE A 615 -6.41 28.57 -9.18
C ILE A 615 -7.52 27.52 -9.37
N LEU A 616 -7.92 26.83 -8.30
CA LEU A 616 -8.98 25.83 -8.38
C LEU A 616 -10.31 26.43 -8.90
N HIS A 617 -10.68 27.61 -8.40
CA HIS A 617 -11.90 28.29 -8.84
C HIS A 617 -11.84 28.76 -10.30
N GLU A 618 -10.67 29.16 -10.81
CA GLU A 618 -10.52 29.52 -12.22
C GLU A 618 -10.69 28.32 -13.15
N GLU A 619 -10.37 27.11 -12.69
CA GLU A 619 -10.54 25.86 -13.44
C GLU A 619 -12.00 25.42 -13.54
N ASP A 620 -12.72 25.43 -12.41
CA ASP A 620 -14.16 25.14 -12.38
C ASP A 620 -14.90 26.06 -11.40
N LYS A 621 -15.38 27.19 -11.93
CA LYS A 621 -16.15 28.17 -11.16
C LYS A 621 -17.43 27.60 -10.54
N SER A 622 -17.99 26.53 -11.10
CA SER A 622 -19.29 26.01 -10.70
C SER A 622 -19.27 25.42 -9.28
N GLN A 623 -18.13 24.85 -8.85
CA GLN A 623 -18.00 24.21 -7.55
C GLN A 623 -18.22 25.20 -6.41
N LEU A 624 -17.46 26.29 -6.34
CA LEU A 624 -17.64 27.29 -5.27
C LEU A 624 -18.96 28.05 -5.38
N ILE A 625 -19.48 28.28 -6.59
CA ILE A 625 -20.80 28.91 -6.79
C ILE A 625 -21.90 28.03 -6.19
N ASN A 626 -21.86 26.71 -6.40
CA ASN A 626 -22.82 25.78 -5.83
C ASN A 626 -22.62 25.67 -4.32
N LEU A 627 -21.37 25.61 -3.85
CA LEU A 627 -21.03 25.53 -2.44
C LEU A 627 -21.63 26.69 -1.61
N VAL A 628 -21.60 27.93 -2.11
CA VAL A 628 -22.17 29.09 -1.39
C VAL A 628 -23.70 29.22 -1.53
N ARG A 629 -24.33 28.42 -2.39
CA ARG A 629 -25.79 28.37 -2.56
C ARG A 629 -26.44 27.32 -1.68
N GLU A 630 -25.70 26.27 -1.34
CA GLU A 630 -26.16 25.21 -0.45
C GLU A 630 -26.09 25.63 1.02
N GLU A 631 -26.94 25.04 1.86
CA GLU A 631 -26.83 25.26 3.31
C GLU A 631 -25.52 24.64 3.83
N PRO A 632 -24.74 25.38 4.67
CA PRO A 632 -23.49 24.87 5.22
C PRO A 632 -23.69 23.58 6.04
N ARG A 633 -23.08 22.47 5.62
CA ARG A 633 -23.16 21.17 6.31
C ARG A 633 -21.87 20.76 7.01
N ASP A 634 -20.76 21.39 6.65
CA ASP A 634 -19.44 21.04 7.14
C ASP A 634 -18.48 22.23 7.12
N ILE A 635 -17.24 22.00 7.56
CA ILE A 635 -16.20 23.03 7.62
C ILE A 635 -15.95 23.73 6.28
N LEU A 636 -16.19 23.05 5.15
CA LEU A 636 -16.03 23.63 3.83
C LEU A 636 -17.16 24.63 3.57
N GLY A 637 -18.42 24.23 3.78
CA GLY A 637 -19.57 25.13 3.65
C GLY A 637 -19.55 26.34 4.60
N TYR A 638 -19.08 26.16 5.85
CA TYR A 638 -18.96 27.29 6.80
C TYR A 638 -17.81 28.26 6.47
N SER A 639 -16.89 27.88 5.59
CA SER A 639 -15.72 28.69 5.25
C SER A 639 -15.95 29.62 4.06
N PHE A 640 -17.02 29.43 3.28
CA PHE A 640 -17.35 30.23 2.11
C PHE A 640 -18.72 30.89 2.26
N SER A 641 -18.90 32.08 1.68
CA SER A 641 -20.18 32.80 1.72
C SER A 641 -20.36 33.68 0.50
N ASN A 642 -21.63 33.91 0.14
CA ASN A 642 -22.01 34.89 -0.88
C ASN A 642 -22.20 36.32 -0.33
N ASN A 643 -22.08 36.49 0.99
CA ASN A 643 -22.28 37.77 1.67
C ASN A 643 -20.97 38.25 2.31
N TYR A 644 -20.53 39.45 1.92
CA TYR A 644 -19.30 40.06 2.43
C TYR A 644 -19.34 40.36 3.95
N ASN A 645 -20.52 40.49 4.56
CA ASN A 645 -20.67 40.70 6.00
C ASN A 645 -20.71 39.40 6.83
N ALA A 646 -20.59 38.23 6.20
CA ALA A 646 -20.72 36.94 6.90
C ALA A 646 -19.53 36.62 7.81
N PHE A 647 -18.37 37.24 7.60
CA PHE A 647 -17.13 36.95 8.31
C PHE A 647 -16.48 38.22 8.85
N HIS A 648 -15.80 38.09 9.99
CA HIS A 648 -15.05 39.20 10.58
C HIS A 648 -13.78 39.54 9.79
N ASN A 649 -13.03 38.52 9.35
CA ASN A 649 -11.94 38.65 8.37
C ASN A 649 -12.21 37.69 7.20
N TYR A 650 -12.15 38.23 5.98
CA TYR A 650 -12.41 37.48 4.75
C TYR A 650 -11.58 38.01 3.60
N GLU A 651 -11.50 37.21 2.54
CA GLU A 651 -10.88 37.59 1.29
C GLU A 651 -11.81 37.28 0.12
N LYS A 652 -11.77 38.14 -0.91
CA LYS A 652 -12.63 38.01 -2.10
C LYS A 652 -11.97 37.06 -3.11
N ILE A 653 -12.68 35.99 -3.45
CA ILE A 653 -12.24 35.01 -4.47
C ILE A 653 -12.79 35.40 -5.85
N ASP A 654 -14.09 35.66 -5.96
CA ASP A 654 -14.77 36.08 -7.20
C ASP A 654 -15.95 37.03 -6.86
N GLU A 655 -16.71 37.49 -7.86
CA GLU A 655 -17.93 38.28 -7.65
C GLU A 655 -18.96 37.52 -6.81
N ASN A 656 -19.19 37.99 -5.58
CA ASN A 656 -20.04 37.38 -4.56
C ASN A 656 -19.54 36.01 -4.04
N ILE A 657 -18.23 35.76 -4.01
CA ILE A 657 -17.64 34.60 -3.32
C ILE A 657 -16.54 35.08 -2.38
N PHE A 658 -16.75 34.87 -1.09
CA PHE A 658 -15.85 35.27 -0.03
C PHE A 658 -15.43 34.06 0.79
N VAL A 659 -14.15 33.97 1.15
CA VAL A 659 -13.62 32.91 2.02
C VAL A 659 -13.21 33.49 3.38
N SER A 660 -13.49 32.76 4.46
CA SER A 660 -13.05 33.12 5.81
C SER A 660 -11.54 32.90 5.98
N THR A 661 -10.83 33.94 6.39
CA THR A 661 -9.38 33.87 6.65
C THR A 661 -9.04 33.82 8.14
N ASN A 662 -10.04 34.01 9.02
CA ASN A 662 -9.93 34.01 10.48
C ASN A 662 -9.84 32.60 11.09
N ASN A 663 -8.94 31.77 10.58
CA ASN A 663 -8.75 30.40 11.02
C ASN A 663 -7.25 30.07 11.14
N ASN A 664 -6.91 29.10 11.99
CA ASN A 664 -5.51 28.70 12.17
C ASN A 664 -4.98 27.89 10.95
N THR A 665 -3.66 27.70 10.86
CA THR A 665 -3.03 26.97 9.74
C THR A 665 -3.62 25.59 9.54
N ASN A 666 -3.82 24.80 10.60
CA ASN A 666 -4.37 23.44 10.48
C ASN A 666 -5.81 23.44 9.96
N THR A 667 -6.61 24.46 10.30
CA THR A 667 -7.94 24.65 9.70
C THR A 667 -7.86 24.99 8.22
N LYS A 668 -6.92 25.86 7.79
CA LYS A 668 -6.70 26.17 6.35
C LYS A 668 -6.34 24.91 5.57
N ILE A 669 -5.43 24.09 6.09
CA ILE A 669 -5.02 22.82 5.48
C ILE A 669 -6.18 21.84 5.36
N LYS A 670 -7.03 21.71 6.40
CA LYS A 670 -8.25 20.89 6.32
C LYS A 670 -9.25 21.39 5.27
N ILE A 671 -9.39 22.70 5.12
CA ILE A 671 -10.24 23.29 4.08
C ILE A 671 -9.67 22.98 2.69
N LEU A 672 -8.35 23.11 2.49
CA LEU A 672 -7.68 22.72 1.23
C LEU A 672 -7.86 21.24 0.93
N GLY A 673 -7.68 20.34 1.90
CA GLY A 673 -7.89 18.90 1.69
C GLY A 673 -9.30 18.57 1.22
N LYS A 674 -10.33 19.24 1.78
CA LYS A 674 -11.71 19.08 1.32
C LYS A 674 -11.98 19.72 -0.04
N LEU A 675 -11.35 20.86 -0.35
CA LEU A 675 -11.44 21.47 -1.67
C LEU A 675 -10.82 20.58 -2.74
N PHE A 676 -9.66 19.98 -2.47
CA PHE A 676 -9.02 19.06 -3.40
C PHE A 676 -9.94 17.88 -3.72
N GLY A 677 -10.61 17.32 -2.70
CA GLY A 677 -11.65 16.31 -2.93
C GLY A 677 -12.87 16.81 -3.71
N LEU A 678 -13.27 18.09 -3.58
CA LEU A 678 -14.37 18.68 -4.35
C LEU A 678 -14.00 18.90 -5.82
N TYR A 679 -12.74 19.21 -6.11
CA TYR A 679 -12.20 19.47 -7.44
C TYR A 679 -11.56 18.24 -8.10
N ASP A 680 -11.65 17.05 -7.47
CA ASP A 680 -10.99 15.80 -7.92
C ASP A 680 -9.47 15.95 -8.12
N GLU A 681 -8.82 16.76 -7.28
CA GLU A 681 -7.39 17.03 -7.31
C GLU A 681 -6.63 16.16 -6.29
N ASP A 682 -5.48 15.60 -6.69
CA ASP A 682 -4.63 14.82 -5.80
C ASP A 682 -3.93 15.73 -4.76
N PRO A 683 -4.13 15.53 -3.45
CA PRO A 683 -3.41 16.28 -2.41
C PRO A 683 -1.88 16.19 -2.51
N ASN A 684 -1.31 15.17 -3.18
CA ASN A 684 0.13 15.09 -3.44
C ASN A 684 0.64 16.18 -4.39
N ASN A 685 -0.25 16.80 -5.18
CA ASN A 685 0.12 17.85 -6.12
C ASN A 685 0.37 19.20 -5.45
N LEU A 686 0.03 19.36 -4.17
CA LEU A 686 0.32 20.56 -3.39
C LEU A 686 1.34 20.26 -2.30
N ILE A 687 2.48 20.94 -2.40
CA ILE A 687 3.57 20.83 -1.43
C ILE A 687 3.88 22.20 -0.86
N PHE A 688 3.93 22.28 0.47
CA PHE A 688 4.30 23.48 1.19
C PHE A 688 5.78 23.42 1.55
N TYR A 689 6.48 24.55 1.37
CA TYR A 689 7.85 24.75 1.84
C TYR A 689 7.84 25.87 2.88
N PHE A 690 8.56 25.67 3.97
CA PHE A 690 8.62 26.61 5.08
C PHE A 690 10.05 26.68 5.61
N GLU A 691 10.34 27.82 6.24
CA GLU A 691 11.64 28.07 6.86
C GLU A 691 11.93 26.99 7.89
N ASP A 692 13.18 26.49 7.91
CA ASP A 692 13.63 25.59 8.97
C ASP A 692 13.42 26.29 10.31
N SER A 693 12.40 25.81 11.04
CA SER A 693 12.31 26.15 12.44
C SER A 693 13.46 25.40 13.08
N GLU A 694 14.55 26.11 13.45
CA GLU A 694 15.50 25.63 14.46
C GLU A 694 14.69 24.80 15.46
N ASN A 695 14.92 23.50 15.46
CA ASN A 695 14.22 22.51 16.25
C ASN A 695 13.47 23.15 17.43
N PHE A 696 12.18 23.43 17.25
CA PHE A 696 11.28 23.25 18.37
C PHE A 696 11.13 21.75 18.51
N ASP A 697 12.19 21.15 19.07
CA ASP A 697 12.22 19.81 19.60
C ASP A 697 10.84 19.50 20.13
N ARG A 698 10.17 18.52 19.52
CA ARG A 698 9.23 17.69 20.27
C ARG A 698 9.98 17.29 21.54
N GLU A 699 9.58 17.88 22.65
CA GLU A 699 10.24 17.69 23.91
C GLU A 699 10.30 16.18 24.20
N PRO A 700 11.42 15.66 24.72
CA PRO A 700 11.36 14.39 25.42
C PRO A 700 10.31 14.58 26.51
N GLU A 701 9.27 13.76 26.47
CA GLU A 701 8.01 13.84 27.21
C GLU A 701 8.16 13.80 28.75
N ASN A 702 9.38 13.99 29.27
CA ASN A 702 9.70 13.85 30.69
C ASN A 702 10.58 14.99 31.27
N ILE A 703 11.29 15.84 30.50
CA ILE A 703 12.26 16.76 31.13
C ILE A 703 11.61 17.85 32.00
N ARG A 704 10.45 18.37 31.59
CA ARG A 704 9.68 19.34 32.40
C ARG A 704 9.08 18.68 33.64
N GLU A 705 8.59 17.46 33.48
CA GLU A 705 8.03 16.67 34.58
C GLU A 705 9.13 16.32 35.60
N GLU A 706 10.31 15.92 35.13
CA GLU A 706 11.49 15.69 35.97
C GLU A 706 11.95 16.97 36.69
N TYR A 707 12.02 18.11 35.98
CA TYR A 707 12.38 19.38 36.61
C TYR A 707 11.37 19.78 37.68
N TRP A 708 10.06 19.70 37.42
CA TRP A 708 9.04 20.04 38.42
C TRP A 708 9.03 19.07 39.60
N ASN A 709 9.31 17.78 39.38
CA ASN A 709 9.51 16.82 40.47
C ASN A 709 10.70 17.21 41.37
N TYR A 710 11.75 17.78 40.79
CA TYR A 710 12.91 18.28 41.52
C TYR A 710 12.64 19.63 42.22
N ALA A 711 12.01 20.59 41.53
CA ALA A 711 11.89 21.98 41.98
C ALA A 711 10.70 22.24 42.91
N ILE A 712 9.56 21.53 42.75
CA ILE A 712 8.36 21.76 43.56
C ILE A 712 8.62 21.62 45.08
N PRO A 713 9.35 20.61 45.58
CA PRO A 713 9.69 20.53 47.00
C PRO A 713 10.46 21.77 47.51
N ILE A 714 11.43 22.25 46.74
CA ILE A 714 12.26 23.42 47.08
C ILE A 714 11.41 24.70 47.10
N ILE A 715 10.55 24.88 46.09
CA ILE A 715 9.64 26.03 46.01
C ILE A 715 8.62 26.01 47.16
N ARG A 716 8.10 24.84 47.52
CA ARG A 716 7.17 24.68 48.65
C ARG A 716 7.82 25.02 49.97
N GLU A 717 9.05 24.57 50.21
CA GLU A 717 9.79 24.87 51.42
C GLU A 717 10.00 26.39 51.60
N ALA A 718 10.41 27.09 50.54
CA ALA A 718 10.59 28.54 50.58
C ALA A 718 9.27 29.33 50.77
N ASN A 719 8.14 28.75 50.34
CA ASN A 719 6.82 29.37 50.41
C ASN A 719 5.93 28.79 51.52
N ILE A 720 6.50 28.04 52.47
CA ILE A 720 5.72 27.30 53.46
C ILE A 720 4.88 28.24 54.35
N ASP A 721 5.43 29.39 54.72
CA ASP A 721 4.76 30.39 55.58
C ASP A 721 3.64 31.14 54.86
N ASN A 722 3.67 31.18 53.53
CA ASN A 722 2.72 31.94 52.72
C ASN A 722 1.71 31.06 51.97
N GLU A 723 1.87 29.74 52.06
CA GLU A 723 1.04 28.68 51.48
C GLU A 723 0.87 28.71 49.94
N THR A 724 1.61 29.56 49.22
CA THR A 724 1.34 29.88 47.80
C THR A 724 1.40 28.65 46.88
N PHE A 725 2.31 27.70 47.12
CA PHE A 725 2.49 26.51 46.27
C PHE A 725 2.12 25.18 46.96
N MET A 726 1.44 25.21 48.10
CA MET A 726 1.17 24.00 48.90
C MET A 726 0.37 22.94 48.13
N ASN A 727 -0.66 23.36 47.40
CA ASN A 727 -1.55 22.47 46.65
C ASN A 727 -1.09 22.19 45.20
N VAL A 728 0.11 22.61 44.81
CA VAL A 728 0.61 22.43 43.43
C VAL A 728 1.16 21.02 43.24
N THR A 729 0.54 20.24 42.37
CA THR A 729 0.98 18.89 42.02
C THR A 729 1.89 18.89 40.78
N ARG A 730 2.34 17.70 40.37
CA ARG A 730 3.15 17.49 39.16
C ARG A 730 2.50 18.17 37.95
N SER A 731 3.31 18.88 37.15
CA SER A 731 2.89 19.59 35.94
C SER A 731 3.72 19.11 34.75
N LYS A 732 3.06 18.89 33.60
CA LYS A 732 3.72 18.68 32.31
C LYS A 732 3.91 20.00 31.53
N GLY A 733 3.36 21.11 32.04
CA GLY A 733 3.41 22.42 31.41
C GLY A 733 4.73 23.15 31.68
N SER A 734 4.98 24.22 30.92
CA SER A 734 6.15 25.10 31.11
C SER A 734 6.05 25.98 32.37
N TRP A 735 4.98 25.87 33.16
CA TRP A 735 4.81 26.63 34.38
C TRP A 735 4.00 25.89 35.44
N ILE A 736 4.16 26.36 36.67
CA ILE A 736 3.30 26.06 37.81
C ILE A 736 2.77 27.38 38.38
N THR A 737 1.57 27.35 38.95
CA THR A 737 0.91 28.53 39.50
C THR A 737 0.56 28.30 40.95
N GLY A 738 0.94 29.25 41.79
CA GLY A 738 0.63 29.29 43.21
C GLY A 738 -0.40 30.36 43.55
N THR A 739 -1.33 30.02 44.45
CA THR A 739 -2.44 30.88 44.85
C THR A 739 -2.06 31.77 46.02
N ILE A 740 -2.28 33.08 45.91
CA ILE A 740 -1.94 34.06 46.95
C ILE A 740 -3.14 34.50 47.82
N GLY A 741 -4.20 33.68 47.86
CA GLY A 741 -5.43 33.96 48.61
C GLY A 741 -6.35 35.05 48.03
N THR A 742 -6.00 35.65 46.88
CA THR A 742 -6.85 36.62 46.17
C THR A 742 -7.26 36.07 44.80
N SER A 743 -8.51 35.64 44.66
CA SER A 743 -9.03 35.07 43.40
C SER A 743 -8.75 35.96 42.19
N GLY A 744 -8.17 35.38 41.15
CA GLY A 744 -7.77 36.07 39.90
C GLY A 744 -6.35 36.64 39.90
N PHE A 745 -5.67 36.74 41.05
CA PHE A 745 -4.25 37.13 41.13
C PHE A 745 -3.43 35.95 41.67
N TYR A 746 -2.26 35.70 41.08
CA TYR A 746 -1.43 34.53 41.42
C TYR A 746 0.02 34.72 40.99
N ILE A 747 0.90 33.93 41.59
CA ILE A 747 2.33 33.89 41.24
C ILE A 747 2.56 32.64 40.40
N SER A 748 3.27 32.79 39.28
CA SER A 748 3.62 31.66 38.41
C SER A 748 5.14 31.56 38.23
N CYS A 749 5.66 30.35 38.33
CA CYS A 749 7.04 30.01 38.02
C CYS A 749 7.08 29.34 36.65
N TYR A 750 7.84 29.90 35.72
CA TYR A 750 8.00 29.44 34.35
C TYR A 750 9.39 28.84 34.14
N TYR A 751 9.41 27.70 33.48
CA TYR A 751 10.57 26.96 33.06
C TYR A 751 10.59 26.92 31.52
N TYR A 752 11.54 27.65 30.92
CA TYR A 752 11.79 27.67 29.48
C TYR A 752 13.17 27.11 29.18
N MET A 753 13.45 26.77 27.91
CA MET A 753 14.69 26.10 27.52
C MET A 753 15.96 26.97 27.69
N LYS A 754 15.84 28.28 27.48
CA LYS A 754 16.95 29.25 27.56
C LYS A 754 16.80 30.27 28.70
N SER A 755 15.73 30.16 29.49
CA SER A 755 15.41 31.11 30.57
C SER A 755 14.48 30.50 31.61
N ALA A 756 14.43 31.11 32.79
CA ALA A 756 13.40 30.85 33.78
C ALA A 756 12.86 32.16 34.32
N LYS A 757 11.56 32.19 34.63
CA LYS A 757 10.86 33.43 34.98
C LYS A 757 9.92 33.23 36.16
N VAL A 758 9.82 34.21 37.04
CA VAL A 758 8.74 34.31 38.04
C VAL A 758 7.88 35.51 37.69
N SER A 759 6.57 35.33 37.73
CA SER A 759 5.58 36.33 37.31
C SER A 759 4.50 36.53 38.35
N MET A 760 4.22 37.79 38.70
CA MET A 760 2.97 38.17 39.34
C MET A 760 1.94 38.43 38.24
N THR A 761 0.89 37.62 38.19
CA THR A 761 -0.16 37.70 37.17
C THR A 761 -1.46 38.27 37.75
N LEU A 762 -1.95 39.34 37.13
CA LEU A 762 -3.20 40.01 37.46
C LEU A 762 -4.27 39.66 36.41
N ASN A 763 -5.17 38.73 36.72
CA ASN A 763 -6.06 38.10 35.74
C ASN A 763 -7.49 37.85 36.29
N LYS A 764 -8.10 38.86 36.90
CA LYS A 764 -9.54 38.85 37.21
C LYS A 764 -10.39 38.88 35.94
N PRO A 765 -11.67 38.48 36.01
CA PRO A 765 -12.59 38.54 34.88
C PRO A 765 -12.74 39.95 34.28
N ASP A 766 -12.66 40.98 35.12
CA ASP A 766 -12.73 42.38 34.72
C ASP A 766 -11.34 42.93 34.36
N LYS A 767 -11.19 43.37 33.11
CA LYS A 767 -9.97 43.96 32.55
C LYS A 767 -9.59 45.24 33.29
N GLU A 768 -10.56 46.10 33.61
CA GLU A 768 -10.29 47.40 34.22
C GLU A 768 -9.74 47.24 35.64
N VAL A 769 -10.20 46.23 36.38
CA VAL A 769 -9.67 45.89 37.71
C VAL A 769 -8.20 45.44 37.61
N ASN A 770 -7.84 44.67 36.58
CA ASN A 770 -6.46 44.23 36.38
C ASN A 770 -5.55 45.42 36.05
N LYS A 771 -5.99 46.34 35.19
CA LYS A 771 -5.21 47.54 34.85
C LYS A 771 -5.09 48.48 36.04
N ALA A 772 -6.16 48.70 36.80
CA ALA A 772 -6.13 49.51 38.00
C ALA A 772 -5.20 48.91 39.08
N ALA A 773 -5.20 47.59 39.27
CA ALA A 773 -4.28 46.91 40.18
C ALA A 773 -2.82 47.04 39.72
N PHE A 774 -2.58 46.91 38.41
CA PHE A 774 -1.26 47.12 37.83
C PHE A 774 -0.78 48.56 38.03
N ASP A 775 -1.62 49.55 37.71
CA ASP A 775 -1.28 50.98 37.83
C ASP A 775 -1.01 51.36 39.29
N TYR A 776 -1.72 50.74 40.24
CA TYR A 776 -1.48 50.91 41.67
C TYR A 776 -0.11 50.37 42.09
N LEU A 777 0.28 49.19 41.63
CA LEU A 777 1.61 48.63 41.89
C LEU A 777 2.70 49.45 41.18
N TYR A 778 2.44 49.88 39.94
CA TYR A 778 3.38 50.65 39.12
C TYR A 778 3.72 52.02 39.73
N LYS A 779 2.76 52.67 40.43
CA LYS A 779 3.04 53.89 41.21
C LYS A 779 4.11 53.68 42.29
N ASN A 780 4.26 52.47 42.79
CA ASN A 780 5.27 52.10 43.78
C ASN A 780 6.48 51.40 43.15
N LYS A 781 6.64 51.45 41.82
CA LYS A 781 7.69 50.73 41.08
C LYS A 781 9.08 50.96 41.65
N GLU A 782 9.48 52.22 41.86
CA GLU A 782 10.84 52.54 42.34
C GLU A 782 11.09 51.95 43.73
N ASN A 783 10.11 52.01 44.63
CA ASN A 783 10.22 51.41 45.96
C ASN A 783 10.33 49.88 45.86
N ILE A 784 9.47 49.25 45.04
CA ILE A 784 9.46 47.79 44.85
C ILE A 784 10.77 47.30 44.25
N GLU A 785 11.29 47.96 43.20
CA GLU A 785 12.57 47.56 42.58
C GLU A 785 13.77 47.79 43.51
N ASN A 786 13.73 48.83 44.35
CA ASN A 786 14.76 49.08 45.37
C ASN A 786 14.72 48.05 46.50
N ASP A 787 13.53 47.69 47.00
CA ASP A 787 13.34 46.69 48.05
C ASP A 787 13.80 45.29 47.57
N LEU A 788 13.60 44.99 46.28
CA LEU A 788 14.01 43.74 45.65
C LEU A 788 15.49 43.72 45.20
N GLY A 789 16.13 44.89 45.07
CA GLY A 789 17.49 45.02 44.56
C GLY A 789 17.68 44.62 43.09
N LEU A 790 16.59 44.59 42.30
CA LEU A 790 16.59 44.15 40.89
C LEU A 790 15.50 44.84 40.08
N LYS A 791 15.75 45.01 38.77
CA LYS A 791 14.78 45.59 37.83
C LYS A 791 13.76 44.55 37.40
N LEU A 792 12.50 44.96 37.31
CA LEU A 792 11.39 44.11 36.90
C LEU A 792 10.88 44.49 35.50
N TYR A 793 10.29 43.51 34.82
CA TYR A 793 9.58 43.73 33.57
C TYR A 793 8.10 44.01 33.88
N TRP A 794 7.69 45.26 33.74
CA TRP A 794 6.33 45.74 34.03
C TRP A 794 5.48 45.73 32.76
N ASN A 795 4.63 44.71 32.61
CA ASN A 795 3.83 44.48 31.40
C ASN A 795 2.35 44.79 31.65
N ARG A 796 1.92 46.02 31.35
CA ARG A 796 0.51 46.42 31.47
C ARG A 796 -0.38 45.66 30.50
N LEU A 797 0.10 45.39 29.29
CA LEU A 797 -0.59 44.64 28.22
C LEU A 797 -1.99 45.19 27.91
N ASP A 798 -2.07 46.43 27.42
CA ASP A 798 -3.32 47.19 27.29
C ASP A 798 -4.40 46.49 26.45
N ASP A 799 -4.01 45.73 25.43
CA ASP A 799 -4.94 44.98 24.59
C ASP A 799 -5.42 43.68 25.24
N ASN A 800 -4.71 43.17 26.25
CA ASN A 800 -5.05 41.93 26.95
C ASN A 800 -5.86 42.18 28.23
N LYS A 801 -6.66 41.18 28.62
CA LYS A 801 -7.37 41.18 29.91
C LYS A 801 -6.40 41.19 31.10
N MET A 802 -5.31 40.45 31.01
CA MET A 802 -4.33 40.29 32.10
C MET A 802 -3.23 41.35 32.07
N SER A 803 -2.55 41.54 33.19
CA SER A 803 -1.29 42.29 33.31
C SER A 803 -0.29 41.45 34.10
N THR A 804 1.01 41.58 33.79
CA THR A 804 2.06 40.80 34.46
C THR A 804 3.23 41.67 34.89
N ILE A 805 3.88 41.25 35.96
CA ILE A 805 5.13 41.83 36.45
C ILE A 805 6.10 40.67 36.60
N ASP A 806 7.21 40.71 35.89
CA ASP A 806 8.07 39.55 35.71
C ASP A 806 9.52 39.82 36.15
N VAL A 807 10.20 38.78 36.65
CA VAL A 807 11.66 38.70 36.77
C VAL A 807 12.13 37.43 36.08
N ALA A 808 13.23 37.51 35.33
CA ALA A 808 13.76 36.37 34.58
C ALA A 808 15.27 36.25 34.75
N ILE A 809 15.76 35.02 34.73
CA ILE A 809 17.14 34.69 34.42
C ILE A 809 17.21 34.31 32.94
N GLU A 810 17.95 35.09 32.16
CA GLU A 810 18.16 34.88 30.73
C GLU A 810 19.50 34.16 30.49
N ASN A 811 19.67 33.58 29.30
CA ASN A 811 20.91 32.90 28.87
C ASN A 811 21.32 31.71 29.77
N ILE A 812 20.35 30.94 30.28
CA ILE A 812 20.61 29.72 31.05
C ILE A 812 20.10 28.50 30.29
N ASN A 813 20.94 27.49 30.11
CA ASN A 813 20.54 26.24 29.47
C ASN A 813 19.81 25.36 30.49
N SER A 814 18.48 25.41 30.49
CA SER A 814 17.66 24.67 31.45
C SER A 814 17.65 23.16 31.19
N LYS A 815 18.03 22.69 29.99
CA LYS A 815 18.17 21.25 29.70
C LYS A 815 19.35 20.61 30.44
N ASP A 816 20.36 21.40 30.78
CA ASP A 816 21.49 20.94 31.56
C ASP A 816 21.10 20.82 33.04
N LYS A 817 21.03 19.58 33.53
CA LYS A 817 20.64 19.26 34.91
C LYS A 817 21.54 19.94 35.95
N SER A 818 22.79 20.30 35.60
CA SER A 818 23.66 21.07 36.51
C SER A 818 23.12 22.47 36.82
N ASN A 819 22.27 23.03 35.94
CA ASN A 819 21.63 24.32 36.16
C ASN A 819 20.34 24.23 36.99
N TRP A 820 19.81 23.02 37.25
CA TRP A 820 18.50 22.85 37.90
C TRP A 820 18.47 23.41 39.31
N GLU A 821 19.53 23.23 40.08
CA GLU A 821 19.65 23.79 41.44
C GLU A 821 19.53 25.32 41.41
N LYS A 822 20.26 25.96 40.48
CA LYS A 822 20.24 27.41 40.30
C LYS A 822 18.85 27.92 39.89
N ILE A 823 18.17 27.21 38.99
CA ILE A 823 16.84 27.59 38.51
C ILE A 823 15.79 27.38 39.61
N ALA A 824 15.81 26.23 40.30
CA ALA A 824 14.88 25.93 41.39
C ALA A 824 15.05 26.91 42.55
N LYS A 825 16.28 27.26 42.92
CA LYS A 825 16.57 28.29 43.93
C LYS A 825 16.05 29.67 43.51
N PHE A 826 16.26 30.07 42.25
CA PHE A 826 15.69 31.30 41.70
C PHE A 826 14.15 31.32 41.79
N HIS A 827 13.47 30.23 41.39
CA HIS A 827 12.02 30.14 41.52
C HIS A 827 11.56 30.23 42.97
N ALA A 828 12.23 29.53 43.88
CA ALA A 828 11.90 29.51 45.30
C ALA A 828 12.06 30.89 45.96
N GLU A 829 13.22 31.53 45.79
CA GLU A 829 13.52 32.85 46.37
C GLU A 829 12.62 33.94 45.79
N MET A 830 12.48 34.00 44.46
CA MET A 830 11.71 35.08 43.83
C MET A 830 10.21 34.93 44.04
N SER A 831 9.68 33.71 44.15
CA SER A 831 8.25 33.52 44.42
C SER A 831 7.85 33.95 45.83
N ASP A 832 8.64 33.62 46.85
CA ASP A 832 8.40 34.09 48.22
C ASP A 832 8.59 35.62 48.32
N THR A 833 9.63 36.15 47.66
CA THR A 833 9.88 37.59 47.63
C THR A 833 8.74 38.35 46.93
N PHE A 834 8.24 37.83 45.80
CA PHE A 834 7.07 38.39 45.13
C PHE A 834 5.83 38.35 46.01
N TYR A 835 5.65 37.28 46.81
CA TYR A 835 4.55 37.23 47.78
C TYR A 835 4.68 38.38 48.79
N LYS A 836 5.84 38.52 49.42
CA LYS A 836 6.10 39.55 50.46
C LYS A 836 5.91 40.97 49.95
N GLU A 837 6.34 41.25 48.73
CA GLU A 837 6.25 42.61 48.18
C GLU A 837 4.88 42.94 47.59
N PHE A 838 4.29 42.04 46.79
CA PHE A 838 3.08 42.38 46.04
C PHE A 838 1.79 42.11 46.81
N VAL A 839 1.74 41.06 47.64
CA VAL A 839 0.48 40.64 48.28
C VAL A 839 -0.06 41.66 49.29
N PRO A 840 0.75 42.27 50.18
CA PRO A 840 0.26 43.32 51.08
C PRO A 840 -0.33 44.51 50.31
N ARG A 841 0.36 44.97 49.27
CA ARG A 841 -0.07 46.10 48.41
C ARG A 841 -1.36 45.75 47.64
N LEU A 842 -1.48 44.52 47.15
CA LEU A 842 -2.71 44.06 46.49
C LEU A 842 -3.90 43.92 47.46
N ARG A 843 -3.65 43.60 48.75
CA ARG A 843 -4.68 43.62 49.80
C ARG A 843 -5.13 45.05 50.12
N GLU A 844 -4.21 46.01 50.17
CA GLU A 844 -4.53 47.43 50.32
C GLU A 844 -5.35 47.96 49.14
N PHE A 845 -4.92 47.66 47.91
CA PHE A 845 -5.65 47.99 46.69
C PHE A 845 -7.09 47.45 46.74
N LYS A 846 -7.29 46.19 47.15
CA LYS A 846 -8.61 45.58 47.27
C LYS A 846 -9.51 46.32 48.28
N ASN A 847 -8.94 46.88 49.34
CA ASN A 847 -9.68 47.67 50.33
C ASN A 847 -10.01 49.09 49.82
N GLN A 848 -9.15 49.67 48.98
CA GLN A 848 -9.38 50.98 48.36
C GLN A 848 -10.35 50.91 47.18
N TYR A 849 -10.32 49.84 46.39
CA TYR A 849 -11.14 49.66 45.19
C TYR A 849 -12.59 49.21 45.49
N LYS A 850 -12.88 48.75 46.73
CA LYS A 850 -14.23 48.40 47.20
C LYS A 850 -14.99 49.56 47.84
N LYS A 851 -14.34 50.70 48.08
CA LYS A 851 -14.95 51.98 48.49
C LYS A 851 -15.12 52.86 47.25
#